data_AF-A0A2H0DJD5-F1
#
_entry.id   AF-A0A2H0DJD5-F1
#
_cell.length_a   1.000
_cell.length_b   1.000
_cell.length_c   1.000
_cell.angle_alpha   90.00
_cell.angle_beta   90.00
_cell.angle_gamma   90.00
#
_symmetry.space_group_name_H-M   'P 1'
#
loop_
_entity.id
_entity.type
_entity.pdbx_description
1 polymer ?
#
loop_
_entity_poly.entity_id
_entity_poly.type
_entity_poly.pdbx_seq_one_letter_code
_entity_poly.pdbx_strand_id
1 'polypeptide(L)'
;MHVLLQALSGAVWPGALAAALLIFLLLTITGCGRILLRSFRVRGLTEPEKTIVGATLGLGLLSQGLFLLGVAGWLKTWAVSLLLGAFWVIGFTEMRDLGASLSANRDLLKDRPVLAGGVLAVLAGLWWLCFVPPHQYDALVYHLPLAADYARSGQITARPDLLFSHFPQNGEMLYALSLLLGSDLLTQMMTWLGTFLSVWWTLEMGKRLVPVTAVLPPVAYVECLVMLWVSASVFCFVRWRVDADEPDMPRGWLALSGVFAGLGLGTKYYAGIASIVLGIVLLGRWAQAAASGGTAGAKSRFKDGLLFTACATAAGLPWLIKNWIVVGDPVFPFFYRYFSLHGVDWAATAAQRYFEILVEYGHQKGSFLKDLTQFPYLAATGSTRFGAGADVLGGLGWGWSLAALPVAVWGAWRKRSLRWILGYCAAHWAIWFSTGVVLRFLVVILPLWALLAANGLHALWQRLRGGWRLLLAAGVAVAVFTNAALFLFVHASVGSFEVLTGVVSRDKFLFDKFDYYACARFASERLPEGDKILVVGEQRGFFIRQPHTVTTPMAPNRFVKVANRSENAAAYADALREEGYRHLLISHREGRRLGDQYGVFHFSENGAAVWTAFSKDRLRAVFDSPGRCTVYAIR
;
A
#
# COMPACT_ATOMS: atom_id res chain seq x y z
N MET A 1 -37.40 4.79 -14.24
CA MET A 1 -37.01 3.40 -13.97
C MET A 1 -35.94 2.87 -14.94
N HIS A 2 -36.15 2.91 -16.27
CA HIS A 2 -35.17 2.41 -17.25
C HIS A 2 -33.80 3.12 -17.21
N VAL A 3 -33.78 4.46 -17.12
CA VAL A 3 -32.53 5.25 -16.96
C VAL A 3 -31.81 4.92 -15.65
N LEU A 4 -32.56 4.71 -14.57
CA LEU A 4 -32.01 4.33 -13.26
C LEU A 4 -31.42 2.91 -13.29
N LEU A 5 -32.08 1.98 -13.98
CA LEU A 5 -31.59 0.61 -14.20
C LEU A 5 -30.36 0.58 -15.12
N GLN A 6 -30.31 1.40 -16.16
CA GLN A 6 -29.13 1.55 -17.01
C GLN A 6 -27.95 2.17 -16.25
N ALA A 7 -28.19 3.22 -15.47
CA ALA A 7 -27.17 3.85 -14.64
C ALA A 7 -26.63 2.91 -13.55
N LEU A 8 -27.52 2.17 -12.88
CA LEU A 8 -27.15 1.11 -11.93
C LEU A 8 -26.37 -0.01 -12.63
N SER A 9 -26.78 -0.43 -13.83
CA SER A 9 -26.06 -1.48 -14.57
C SER A 9 -24.64 -1.06 -14.97
N GLY A 10 -24.42 0.22 -15.32
CA GLY A 10 -23.11 0.76 -15.70
C GLY A 10 -22.11 0.86 -14.55
N ALA A 11 -22.58 1.04 -13.31
CA ALA A 11 -21.73 1.04 -12.12
C ALA A 11 -21.56 -0.37 -11.51
N VAL A 12 -22.62 -1.18 -11.51
CA VAL A 12 -22.64 -2.49 -10.85
C VAL A 12 -21.90 -3.55 -11.66
N TRP A 13 -22.02 -3.57 -12.99
CA TRP A 13 -21.44 -4.64 -13.82
C TRP A 13 -19.90 -4.69 -13.77
N PRO A 14 -19.16 -3.57 -13.93
CA PRO A 14 -17.71 -3.58 -13.80
C PRO A 14 -17.24 -4.05 -12.42
N GLY A 15 -17.96 -3.65 -11.37
CA GLY A 15 -17.67 -4.07 -10.00
C GLY A 15 -18.01 -5.54 -9.74
N ALA A 16 -19.09 -6.07 -10.32
CA ALA A 16 -19.44 -7.49 -10.23
C ALA A 16 -18.41 -8.38 -10.94
N LEU A 17 -17.93 -7.97 -12.12
CA LEU A 17 -16.84 -8.65 -12.81
C LEU A 17 -15.55 -8.63 -11.98
N ALA A 18 -15.18 -7.47 -11.44
CA ALA A 18 -14.02 -7.34 -10.56
C ALA A 18 -14.16 -8.24 -9.31
N ALA A 19 -15.35 -8.32 -8.71
CA ALA A 19 -15.64 -9.18 -7.58
C ALA A 19 -15.49 -10.67 -7.93
N ALA A 20 -16.00 -11.10 -9.08
CA ALA A 20 -15.84 -12.48 -9.56
C ALA A 20 -14.37 -12.83 -9.80
N LEU A 21 -13.60 -11.92 -10.41
CA LEU A 21 -12.16 -12.07 -10.59
C LEU A 21 -11.43 -12.15 -9.24
N LEU A 22 -11.75 -11.29 -8.28
CA LEU A 22 -11.16 -11.34 -6.94
C LEU A 22 -11.43 -12.69 -6.26
N ILE A 23 -12.66 -13.21 -6.32
CA ILE A 23 -13.03 -14.50 -5.74
C ILE A 23 -12.24 -15.63 -6.41
N PHE A 24 -12.18 -15.63 -7.75
CA PHE A 24 -11.38 -16.62 -8.49
C PHE A 24 -9.90 -16.57 -8.10
N LEU A 25 -9.32 -15.37 -8.03
CA LEU A 25 -7.94 -15.17 -7.60
C LEU A 25 -7.72 -15.65 -6.16
N LEU A 26 -8.62 -15.32 -5.25
CA LEU A 26 -8.54 -15.74 -3.85
C LEU A 26 -8.55 -17.27 -3.71
N LEU A 27 -9.44 -17.97 -4.43
CA LEU A 27 -9.47 -19.44 -4.42
C LEU A 27 -8.16 -20.02 -4.97
N THR A 28 -7.72 -19.49 -6.11
CA THR A 28 -6.51 -19.91 -6.83
C THR A 28 -5.25 -19.77 -5.97
N ILE A 29 -5.01 -18.58 -5.40
CA ILE A 29 -3.83 -18.33 -4.56
C ILE A 29 -3.89 -19.11 -3.24
N THR A 30 -5.07 -19.26 -2.65
CA THR A 30 -5.20 -19.95 -1.36
C THR A 30 -4.92 -21.43 -1.50
N GLY A 31 -5.45 -22.09 -2.53
CA GLY A 31 -5.16 -23.50 -2.79
C GLY A 31 -3.68 -23.75 -3.03
N CYS A 32 -3.05 -22.99 -3.93
CA CYS A 32 -1.62 -23.10 -4.21
C CYS A 32 -0.77 -22.81 -2.97
N GLY A 33 -1.13 -21.77 -2.19
CA GLY A 33 -0.43 -21.40 -0.98
C GLY A 33 -0.55 -22.42 0.16
N ARG A 34 -1.68 -23.12 0.29
CA ARG A 34 -1.85 -24.24 1.24
C ARG A 34 -0.93 -25.42 0.90
N ILE A 35 -0.75 -25.72 -0.38
CA ILE A 35 0.19 -26.76 -0.81
C ILE A 35 1.62 -26.32 -0.49
N LEU A 36 1.99 -25.08 -0.83
CA LEU A 36 3.31 -24.53 -0.52
C LEU A 36 3.59 -24.53 0.98
N LEU A 37 2.58 -24.27 1.82
CA LEU A 37 2.69 -24.29 3.28
C LEU A 37 3.20 -25.62 3.84
N ARG A 38 2.92 -26.75 3.17
CA ARG A 38 3.40 -28.08 3.58
C ARG A 38 4.93 -28.17 3.60
N SER A 39 5.61 -27.44 2.71
CA SER A 39 7.08 -27.39 2.65
C SER A 39 7.72 -26.78 3.90
N PHE A 40 7.00 -25.91 4.62
CA PHE A 40 7.46 -25.29 5.85
C PHE A 40 7.35 -26.22 7.07
N ARG A 41 6.66 -27.36 6.97
CA ARG A 41 6.50 -28.36 8.04
C ARG A 41 6.01 -27.77 9.37
N VAL A 42 5.16 -26.76 9.29
CA VAL A 42 4.51 -26.13 10.45
C VAL A 42 3.51 -27.09 11.10
N ARG A 43 3.49 -27.14 12.43
CA ARG A 43 2.62 -28.03 13.23
C ARG A 43 1.54 -27.25 13.98
N GLY A 44 0.50 -27.96 14.41
CA GLY A 44 -0.55 -27.43 15.30
C GLY A 44 -1.43 -26.35 14.66
N LEU A 45 -1.66 -26.45 13.35
CA LEU A 45 -2.55 -25.57 12.58
C LEU A 45 -3.98 -26.12 12.58
N THR A 46 -4.97 -25.26 12.82
CA THR A 46 -6.38 -25.54 12.51
C THR A 46 -6.64 -25.35 11.02
N GLU A 47 -7.79 -25.83 10.50
CA GLU A 47 -8.15 -25.61 9.09
C GLU A 47 -8.24 -24.12 8.69
N PRO A 48 -8.89 -23.24 9.47
CA PRO A 48 -8.85 -21.79 9.23
C PRO A 48 -7.43 -21.23 9.14
N GLU A 49 -6.52 -21.68 10.00
CA GLU A 49 -5.14 -21.21 9.98
C GLU A 49 -4.38 -21.64 8.74
N LYS A 50 -4.54 -22.90 8.30
CA LYS A 50 -3.98 -23.36 7.03
C LYS A 50 -4.46 -22.47 5.88
N THR A 51 -5.74 -22.09 5.89
CA THR A 51 -6.34 -21.21 4.88
C THR A 51 -5.78 -19.80 4.92
N ILE A 52 -5.75 -19.12 6.08
CA ILE A 52 -5.25 -17.74 6.15
C ILE A 52 -3.74 -17.66 5.88
N VAL A 53 -2.95 -18.60 6.40
CA VAL A 53 -1.51 -18.68 6.10
C VAL A 53 -1.30 -18.98 4.61
N GLY A 54 -2.05 -19.93 4.06
CA GLY A 54 -2.02 -20.31 2.64
C GLY A 54 -2.41 -19.16 1.73
N ALA A 55 -3.52 -18.45 1.99
CA ALA A 55 -3.95 -17.28 1.22
C ALA A 55 -2.88 -16.19 1.19
N THR A 56 -2.29 -15.90 2.36
CA THR A 56 -1.24 -14.87 2.50
C THR A 56 0.02 -15.29 1.75
N LEU A 57 0.45 -16.54 1.89
CA LEU A 57 1.63 -17.08 1.21
C LEU A 57 1.43 -17.16 -0.31
N GLY A 58 0.24 -17.58 -0.76
CA GLY A 58 -0.13 -17.64 -2.17
C GLY A 58 -0.21 -16.27 -2.83
N LEU A 59 -0.70 -15.25 -2.12
CA LEU A 59 -0.70 -13.86 -2.59
C LEU A 59 0.73 -13.34 -2.79
N GLY A 60 1.62 -13.64 -1.84
CA GLY A 60 3.05 -13.35 -1.97
C GLY A 60 3.71 -14.09 -3.13
N LEU A 61 3.40 -15.38 -3.31
CA LEU A 61 3.90 -16.18 -4.43
C LEU A 61 3.43 -15.64 -5.78
N LEU A 62 2.17 -15.21 -5.87
CA LEU A 62 1.61 -14.58 -7.07
C LEU A 62 2.36 -13.27 -7.40
N SER A 63 2.56 -12.40 -6.40
CA SER A 63 3.32 -11.16 -6.57
C SER A 63 4.74 -11.41 -7.10
N GLN A 64 5.45 -12.40 -6.55
CA GLN A 64 6.79 -12.77 -7.03
C GLN A 64 6.77 -13.42 -8.42
N GLY A 65 5.77 -14.26 -8.72
CA GLY A 65 5.61 -14.84 -10.05
C GLY A 65 5.40 -13.75 -11.12
N LEU A 66 4.58 -12.75 -10.82
CA LEU A 66 4.37 -11.59 -11.69
C LEU A 66 5.63 -10.75 -11.86
N PHE A 67 6.42 -10.57 -10.80
CA PHE A 67 7.74 -9.94 -10.89
C PHE A 67 8.65 -10.70 -11.87
N LEU A 68 8.73 -12.03 -11.75
CA LEU A 68 9.56 -12.86 -12.64
C LEU A 68 9.10 -12.78 -14.09
N LEU A 69 7.79 -12.81 -14.35
CA LEU A 69 7.23 -12.56 -15.69
C LEU A 69 7.60 -11.17 -16.20
N GLY A 70 7.54 -10.15 -15.33
CA GLY A 70 7.90 -8.78 -15.65
C GLY A 70 9.38 -8.59 -16.01
N VAL A 71 10.29 -9.25 -15.29
CA VAL A 71 11.73 -9.25 -15.63
C VAL A 71 11.99 -10.00 -16.94
N ALA A 72 11.25 -11.08 -17.20
CA ALA A 72 11.38 -11.86 -18.44
C ALA A 72 10.73 -11.18 -19.67
N GLY A 73 10.04 -10.05 -19.50
CA GLY A 73 9.29 -9.39 -20.56
C GLY A 73 8.02 -10.13 -21.00
N TRP A 74 7.50 -11.00 -20.14
CA TRP A 74 6.31 -11.82 -20.34
C TRP A 74 5.13 -11.40 -19.47
N LEU A 75 5.10 -10.17 -18.95
CA LEU A 75 3.95 -9.66 -18.18
C LEU A 75 2.79 -9.30 -19.13
N LYS A 76 2.29 -10.31 -19.83
CA LYS A 76 1.25 -10.27 -20.85
C LYS A 76 0.07 -11.12 -20.39
N THR A 77 -1.13 -10.84 -20.91
CA THR A 77 -2.35 -11.56 -20.54
C THR A 77 -2.24 -13.08 -20.69
N TRP A 78 -1.58 -13.59 -21.74
CA TRP A 78 -1.42 -15.03 -21.96
C TRP A 78 -0.57 -15.69 -20.87
N ALA A 79 0.58 -15.11 -20.52
CA ALA A 79 1.51 -15.67 -19.54
C ALA A 79 0.94 -15.61 -18.12
N VAL A 80 0.25 -14.51 -17.80
CA VAL A 80 -0.51 -14.38 -16.56
C VAL A 80 -1.62 -15.42 -16.50
N SER A 81 -2.34 -15.66 -17.59
CA SER A 81 -3.37 -16.70 -17.64
C SER A 81 -2.79 -18.10 -17.43
N LEU A 82 -1.61 -18.40 -17.99
CA LEU A 82 -0.91 -19.66 -17.74
C LEU A 82 -0.45 -19.79 -16.28
N LEU A 83 0.08 -18.72 -15.68
CA LEU A 83 0.47 -18.70 -14.27
C LEU A 83 -0.74 -18.96 -13.36
N LEU A 84 -1.85 -18.27 -13.58
CA LEU A 84 -3.09 -18.47 -12.83
C LEU A 84 -3.69 -19.86 -13.08
N GLY A 85 -3.63 -20.36 -14.31
CA GLY A 85 -4.05 -21.72 -14.67
C GLY A 85 -3.23 -22.78 -13.93
N ALA A 86 -1.91 -22.61 -13.84
CA ALA A 86 -1.04 -23.49 -13.08
C ALA A 86 -1.37 -23.45 -11.58
N PHE A 87 -1.56 -22.25 -11.02
CA PHE A 87 -1.97 -22.10 -9.61
C PHE A 87 -3.33 -22.76 -9.36
N TRP A 88 -4.27 -22.65 -10.30
CA TRP A 88 -5.59 -23.26 -10.19
C TRP A 88 -5.48 -24.78 -10.21
N VAL A 89 -4.80 -25.36 -11.20
CA VAL A 89 -4.62 -26.83 -11.33
C VAL A 89 -3.94 -27.40 -10.10
N ILE A 90 -2.87 -26.77 -9.62
CA ILE A 90 -2.15 -27.19 -8.42
C ILE A 90 -3.06 -27.04 -7.19
N GLY A 91 -3.64 -25.85 -6.98
CA GLY A 91 -4.43 -25.52 -5.81
C GLY A 91 -5.81 -26.18 -5.75
N PHE A 92 -6.33 -26.70 -6.86
CA PHE A 92 -7.66 -27.29 -6.94
C PHE A 92 -7.86 -28.45 -5.97
N THR A 93 -6.78 -29.18 -5.66
CA THR A 93 -6.81 -30.31 -4.70
C THR A 93 -7.19 -29.86 -3.28
N GLU A 94 -7.05 -28.58 -2.96
CA GLU A 94 -7.37 -28.03 -1.65
C GLU A 94 -8.80 -27.46 -1.55
N MET A 95 -9.58 -27.43 -2.63
CA MET A 95 -10.89 -26.76 -2.64
C MET A 95 -11.88 -27.35 -1.62
N ARG A 96 -11.83 -28.67 -1.39
CA ARG A 96 -12.63 -29.33 -0.36
C ARG A 96 -12.27 -28.83 1.04
N ASP A 97 -10.99 -28.73 1.34
CA ASP A 97 -10.49 -28.29 2.65
C ASP A 97 -10.76 -26.79 2.86
N LEU A 98 -10.72 -25.99 1.79
CA LEU A 98 -11.18 -24.60 1.83
C LEU A 98 -12.66 -24.48 2.20
N GLY A 99 -13.51 -25.32 1.62
CA GLY A 99 -14.92 -25.41 2.00
C GLY A 99 -15.10 -25.76 3.48
N ALA A 100 -14.33 -26.73 3.98
CA ALA A 100 -14.33 -27.08 5.40
C ALA A 100 -13.88 -25.91 6.30
N SER A 101 -12.85 -25.17 5.88
CA SER A 101 -12.35 -23.98 6.59
C SER A 101 -13.42 -22.89 6.74
N LEU A 102 -14.25 -22.66 5.73
CA LEU A 102 -15.34 -21.67 5.80
C LEU A 102 -16.44 -22.11 6.79
N SER A 103 -16.63 -23.41 6.96
CA SER A 103 -17.59 -23.95 7.91
C SER A 103 -17.09 -23.96 9.37
N ALA A 104 -15.77 -23.96 9.57
CA ALA A 104 -15.15 -24.11 10.89
C ALA A 104 -15.42 -22.93 11.85
N ASN A 105 -15.79 -21.76 11.32
CA ASN A 105 -16.13 -20.58 12.11
C ASN A 105 -17.64 -20.30 12.18
N ARG A 106 -18.49 -21.25 11.74
CA ARG A 106 -19.96 -21.10 11.80
C ARG A 106 -20.47 -20.87 13.21
N ASP A 107 -19.82 -21.43 14.20
CA ASP A 107 -20.23 -21.25 15.59
C ASP A 107 -19.96 -19.83 16.09
N LEU A 108 -18.97 -19.10 15.54
CA LEU A 108 -18.77 -17.69 15.87
C LEU A 108 -19.97 -16.82 15.44
N LEU A 109 -20.58 -17.12 14.29
CA LEU A 109 -21.79 -16.45 13.82
C LEU A 109 -23.01 -16.78 14.69
N LYS A 110 -23.05 -17.98 15.28
CA LYS A 110 -24.13 -18.40 16.19
C LYS A 110 -23.95 -17.85 17.61
N ASP A 111 -22.73 -17.93 18.14
CA ASP A 111 -22.41 -17.57 19.52
C ASP A 111 -22.28 -16.06 19.72
N ARG A 112 -21.82 -15.34 18.69
CA ARG A 112 -21.60 -13.88 18.73
C ARG A 112 -22.11 -13.18 17.46
N PRO A 113 -23.42 -13.27 17.15
CA PRO A 113 -23.99 -12.79 15.90
C PRO A 113 -23.80 -11.29 15.68
N VAL A 114 -23.91 -10.47 16.74
CA VAL A 114 -23.73 -9.02 16.64
C VAL A 114 -22.28 -8.65 16.29
N LEU A 115 -21.30 -9.32 16.91
CA LEU A 115 -19.88 -9.06 16.65
C LEU A 115 -19.49 -9.53 15.25
N ALA A 116 -19.83 -10.78 14.91
CA ALA A 116 -19.54 -11.34 13.59
C ALA A 116 -20.26 -10.56 12.47
N GLY A 117 -21.54 -10.25 12.67
CA GLY A 117 -22.33 -9.44 11.75
C GLY A 117 -21.77 -8.03 11.59
N GLY A 118 -21.36 -7.38 12.68
CA GLY A 118 -20.73 -6.05 12.63
C GLY A 118 -19.42 -6.04 11.84
N VAL A 119 -18.54 -7.02 12.07
CA VAL A 119 -17.29 -7.18 11.30
C VAL A 119 -17.57 -7.37 9.82
N LEU A 120 -18.47 -8.30 9.50
CA LEU A 120 -18.82 -8.62 8.12
C LEU A 120 -19.48 -7.42 7.43
N ALA A 121 -20.34 -6.66 8.13
CA ALA A 121 -20.96 -5.45 7.61
C ALA A 121 -19.92 -4.38 7.28
N VAL A 122 -18.94 -4.16 8.16
CA VAL A 122 -17.83 -3.22 7.89
C VAL A 122 -17.03 -3.68 6.68
N LEU A 123 -16.60 -4.95 6.64
CA LEU A 123 -15.82 -5.50 5.52
C LEU A 123 -16.59 -5.45 4.19
N ALA A 124 -17.90 -5.72 4.20
CA ALA A 124 -18.77 -5.63 3.05
C ALA A 124 -18.95 -4.17 2.59
N GLY A 125 -19.12 -3.23 3.52
CA GLY A 125 -19.19 -1.80 3.21
C GLY A 125 -17.94 -1.29 2.48
N LEU A 126 -16.75 -1.72 2.91
CA LEU A 126 -15.52 -1.39 2.18
C LEU A 126 -15.41 -2.04 0.81
N TRP A 127 -15.83 -3.29 0.70
CA TRP A 127 -15.81 -4.00 -0.56
C TRP A 127 -16.66 -3.18 -1.53
N TRP A 128 -17.86 -2.80 -1.10
CA TRP A 128 -18.75 -1.97 -1.90
C TRP A 128 -18.10 -0.64 -2.29
N LEU A 129 -17.35 0.01 -1.39
CA LEU A 129 -16.58 1.23 -1.71
C LEU A 129 -15.50 1.03 -2.79
N CYS A 130 -14.99 -0.18 -3.00
CA CYS A 130 -14.05 -0.48 -4.09
C CYS A 130 -14.68 -0.33 -5.48
N PHE A 131 -16.01 -0.15 -5.58
CA PHE A 131 -16.71 0.08 -6.85
C PHE A 131 -16.63 1.55 -7.29
N VAL A 132 -16.20 2.46 -6.40
CA VAL A 132 -15.91 3.85 -6.77
C VAL A 132 -14.63 3.87 -7.62
N PRO A 133 -14.59 4.61 -8.75
CA PRO A 133 -13.38 4.73 -9.57
C PRO A 133 -12.15 5.16 -8.76
N PRO A 134 -10.94 4.69 -9.09
CA PRO A 134 -9.73 5.11 -8.42
C PRO A 134 -9.57 6.63 -8.46
N HIS A 135 -9.46 7.24 -7.29
CA HIS A 135 -9.42 8.70 -7.17
C HIS A 135 -8.40 9.22 -6.15
N GLN A 136 -7.70 8.31 -5.47
CA GLN A 136 -6.71 8.68 -4.46
C GLN A 136 -5.44 9.21 -5.11
N TYR A 137 -4.88 10.26 -4.51
CA TYR A 137 -3.76 11.00 -5.08
C TYR A 137 -2.56 10.10 -5.42
N ASP A 138 -2.00 9.41 -4.43
CA ASP A 138 -0.84 8.52 -4.61
C ASP A 138 -1.13 7.36 -5.56
N ALA A 139 -2.38 6.86 -5.55
CA ALA A 139 -2.82 5.82 -6.47
C ALA A 139 -2.68 6.29 -7.93
N LEU A 140 -3.07 7.53 -8.21
CA LEU A 140 -3.06 8.11 -9.55
C LEU A 140 -1.73 8.75 -9.97
N VAL A 141 -0.84 9.05 -9.01
CA VAL A 141 0.49 9.62 -9.30
C VAL A 141 1.51 8.53 -9.63
N TYR A 142 1.54 7.42 -8.90
CA TYR A 142 2.57 6.41 -9.12
C TYR A 142 2.13 4.95 -9.02
N HIS A 143 1.23 4.56 -8.12
CA HIS A 143 0.87 3.13 -8.00
C HIS A 143 0.24 2.57 -9.27
N LEU A 144 -0.85 3.19 -9.73
CA LEU A 144 -1.57 2.74 -10.92
C LEU A 144 -0.88 3.12 -12.23
N PRO A 145 -0.26 4.31 -12.39
CA PRO A 145 0.55 4.59 -13.57
C PRO A 145 1.69 3.58 -13.78
N LEU A 146 2.46 3.24 -12.73
CA LEU A 146 3.54 2.26 -12.87
C LEU A 146 3.00 0.86 -13.22
N ALA A 147 1.94 0.43 -12.55
CA ALA A 147 1.28 -0.84 -12.86
C ALA A 147 0.74 -0.88 -14.30
N ALA A 148 0.17 0.23 -14.79
CA ALA A 148 -0.33 0.35 -16.15
C ALA A 148 0.81 0.33 -17.18
N ASP A 149 1.93 0.99 -16.89
CA ASP A 149 3.12 0.98 -17.74
C ASP A 149 3.72 -0.43 -17.86
N TYR A 150 3.75 -1.20 -16.75
CA TYR A 150 4.19 -2.59 -16.76
C TYR A 150 3.26 -3.49 -17.57
N ALA A 151 1.95 -3.35 -17.38
CA ALA A 151 0.95 -4.10 -18.14
C ALA A 151 1.02 -3.79 -19.64
N ARG A 152 1.26 -2.51 -20.01
CA ARG A 152 1.34 -2.05 -21.40
C ARG A 152 2.62 -2.50 -22.10
N SER A 153 3.76 -2.29 -21.46
CA SER A 153 5.07 -2.67 -22.01
C SER A 153 5.29 -4.19 -21.98
N GLY A 154 4.60 -4.90 -21.10
CA GLY A 154 4.79 -6.33 -20.85
C GLY A 154 6.04 -6.65 -20.03
N GLN A 155 6.68 -5.64 -19.45
CA GLN A 155 7.91 -5.80 -18.67
C GLN A 155 8.01 -4.76 -17.55
N ILE A 156 8.89 -5.01 -16.58
CA ILE A 156 9.19 -4.01 -15.55
C ILE A 156 10.11 -2.95 -16.15
N THR A 157 9.61 -1.72 -16.31
CA THR A 157 10.37 -0.59 -16.84
C THR A 157 10.65 0.46 -15.78
N ALA A 158 11.92 0.84 -15.60
CA ALA A 158 12.23 1.98 -14.75
C ALA A 158 11.91 3.30 -15.47
N ARG A 159 11.33 4.25 -14.75
CA ARG A 159 10.98 5.57 -15.27
C ARG A 159 11.90 6.62 -14.66
N PRO A 160 12.83 7.20 -15.45
CA PRO A 160 13.76 8.21 -14.95
C PRO A 160 13.07 9.46 -14.40
N ASP A 161 11.87 9.76 -14.91
CA ASP A 161 11.06 10.91 -14.53
C ASP A 161 10.19 10.67 -13.27
N LEU A 162 10.02 9.40 -12.88
CA LEU A 162 9.18 9.01 -11.74
C LEU A 162 10.02 8.27 -10.70
N LEU A 163 10.44 9.00 -9.67
CA LEU A 163 11.25 8.49 -8.55
C LEU A 163 10.69 7.18 -7.95
N PHE A 164 9.37 7.10 -7.80
CA PHE A 164 8.69 5.94 -7.24
C PHE A 164 8.85 4.65 -8.06
N SER A 165 9.28 4.73 -9.32
CA SER A 165 9.61 3.55 -10.13
C SER A 165 10.79 2.76 -9.58
N HIS A 166 11.57 3.35 -8.68
CA HIS A 166 12.71 2.73 -8.00
C HIS A 166 12.38 2.26 -6.59
N PHE A 167 11.11 2.29 -6.17
CA PHE A 167 10.72 1.67 -4.90
C PHE A 167 10.39 0.19 -5.08
N PRO A 168 10.43 -0.60 -4.01
CA PRO A 168 9.90 -1.96 -4.04
C PRO A 168 8.41 -1.95 -4.41
N GLN A 169 7.98 -2.94 -5.19
CA GLN A 169 6.74 -2.87 -5.96
C GLN A 169 5.94 -4.18 -5.96
N ASN A 170 6.09 -5.02 -4.93
CA ASN A 170 5.31 -6.25 -4.78
C ASN A 170 3.79 -5.99 -4.84
N GLY A 171 3.31 -4.87 -4.27
CA GLY A 171 1.89 -4.50 -4.33
C GLY A 171 1.45 -4.11 -5.74
N GLU A 172 2.29 -3.35 -6.43
CA GLU A 172 2.08 -2.88 -7.79
C GLU A 172 2.05 -4.02 -8.80
N MET A 173 2.72 -5.15 -8.55
CA MET A 173 2.56 -6.37 -9.34
C MET A 173 1.12 -6.89 -9.31
N LEU A 174 0.46 -6.86 -8.15
CA LEU A 174 -0.95 -7.26 -8.03
C LEU A 174 -1.88 -6.25 -8.73
N TYR A 175 -1.50 -4.96 -8.77
CA TYR A 175 -2.22 -3.96 -9.54
C TYR A 175 -2.02 -4.16 -11.05
N ALA A 176 -0.81 -4.49 -11.51
CA ALA A 176 -0.53 -4.77 -12.91
C ALA A 176 -1.33 -5.99 -13.40
N LEU A 177 -1.41 -7.05 -12.58
CA LEU A 177 -2.33 -8.18 -12.82
C LEU A 177 -3.77 -7.71 -12.98
N SER A 178 -4.26 -6.87 -12.07
CA SER A 178 -5.64 -6.37 -12.10
C SER A 178 -5.95 -5.61 -13.39
N LEU A 179 -5.02 -4.78 -13.84
CA LEU A 179 -5.13 -4.02 -15.09
C LEU A 179 -5.01 -4.90 -16.33
N LEU A 180 -4.17 -5.95 -16.31
CA LEU A 180 -4.10 -6.96 -17.38
C LEU A 180 -5.39 -7.77 -17.52
N LEU A 181 -6.13 -7.94 -16.43
CA LEU A 181 -7.48 -8.53 -16.41
C LEU A 181 -8.57 -7.50 -16.77
N GLY A 182 -8.18 -6.26 -17.12
CA GLY A 182 -9.09 -5.23 -17.62
C GLY A 182 -9.88 -4.49 -16.55
N SER A 183 -9.49 -4.55 -15.27
CA SER A 183 -10.24 -3.92 -14.18
C SER A 183 -9.36 -3.06 -13.27
N ASP A 184 -9.64 -1.77 -13.24
CA ASP A 184 -9.04 -0.86 -12.27
C ASP A 184 -9.73 -0.95 -10.89
N LEU A 185 -11.01 -1.32 -10.83
CA LEU A 185 -11.69 -1.61 -9.57
C LEU A 185 -11.05 -2.79 -8.83
N LEU A 186 -10.59 -3.81 -9.57
CA LEU A 186 -9.88 -4.96 -9.00
C LEU A 186 -8.59 -4.54 -8.27
N THR A 187 -7.93 -3.46 -8.69
CA THR A 187 -6.74 -2.92 -7.97
C THR A 187 -7.09 -2.50 -6.53
N GLN A 188 -8.23 -1.83 -6.34
CA GLN A 188 -8.71 -1.43 -5.02
C GLN A 188 -9.18 -2.63 -4.21
N MET A 189 -9.75 -3.64 -4.89
CA MET A 189 -10.11 -4.91 -4.26
C MET A 189 -8.89 -5.71 -3.78
N MET A 190 -7.74 -5.61 -4.45
CA MET A 190 -6.47 -6.19 -3.94
C MET A 190 -6.04 -5.52 -2.64
N THR A 191 -6.20 -4.21 -2.55
CA THR A 191 -5.96 -3.47 -1.30
C THR A 191 -6.92 -3.88 -0.20
N TRP A 192 -8.22 -4.00 -0.52
CA TRP A 192 -9.23 -4.51 0.40
C TRP A 192 -8.90 -5.92 0.90
N LEU A 193 -8.41 -6.79 0.01
CA LEU A 193 -8.01 -8.16 0.36
C LEU A 193 -6.89 -8.15 1.42
N GLY A 194 -5.91 -7.24 1.31
CA GLY A 194 -4.89 -7.05 2.34
C GLY A 194 -5.50 -6.76 3.72
N THR A 195 -6.49 -5.87 3.77
CA THR A 195 -7.22 -5.56 5.00
C THR A 195 -8.04 -6.74 5.52
N PHE A 196 -8.80 -7.40 4.64
CA PHE A 196 -9.60 -8.58 4.97
C PHE A 196 -8.73 -9.68 5.60
N LEU A 197 -7.61 -10.01 4.98
CA LEU A 197 -6.68 -11.03 5.49
C LEU A 197 -6.01 -10.58 6.78
N SER A 198 -5.68 -9.29 6.95
CA SER A 198 -5.11 -8.77 8.22
C SER A 198 -6.09 -8.89 9.39
N VAL A 199 -7.36 -8.58 9.14
CA VAL A 199 -8.44 -8.80 10.11
C VAL A 199 -8.54 -10.28 10.42
N TRP A 200 -8.60 -11.16 9.41
CA TRP A 200 -8.70 -12.60 9.62
C TRP A 200 -7.51 -13.16 10.43
N TRP A 201 -6.27 -12.77 10.13
CA TRP A 201 -5.10 -13.08 10.95
C TRP A 201 -5.29 -12.68 12.41
N THR A 202 -5.80 -11.47 12.65
CA THR A 202 -6.07 -10.96 14.00
C THR A 202 -7.17 -11.77 14.70
N LEU A 203 -8.20 -12.21 13.97
CA LEU A 203 -9.26 -13.06 14.50
C LEU A 203 -8.71 -14.44 14.91
N GLU A 204 -7.98 -15.12 14.03
CA GLU A 204 -7.48 -16.48 14.30
C GLU A 204 -6.39 -16.48 15.39
N MET A 205 -5.46 -15.54 15.33
CA MET A 205 -4.46 -15.37 16.39
C MET A 205 -5.13 -14.90 17.69
N GLY A 206 -6.17 -14.08 17.56
CA GLY A 206 -7.02 -13.62 18.66
C GLY A 206 -7.61 -14.79 19.43
N LYS A 207 -8.28 -15.74 18.77
CA LYS A 207 -8.87 -16.93 19.42
C LYS A 207 -7.87 -17.70 20.28
N ARG A 208 -6.60 -17.73 19.89
CA ARG A 208 -5.53 -18.40 20.65
C ARG A 208 -5.01 -17.55 21.80
N LEU A 209 -4.89 -16.26 21.58
CA LEU A 209 -4.16 -15.37 22.49
C LEU A 209 -5.08 -14.64 23.48
N VAL A 210 -6.35 -14.42 23.15
CA VAL A 210 -7.28 -13.53 23.87
C VAL A 210 -8.74 -14.03 23.78
N PRO A 211 -9.65 -13.64 24.70
CA PRO A 211 -11.05 -14.10 24.68
C PRO A 211 -11.96 -13.32 23.69
N VAL A 212 -11.45 -12.23 23.11
CA VAL A 212 -12.21 -11.29 22.27
C VAL A 212 -11.43 -10.97 21.01
N THR A 213 -12.11 -11.07 19.88
CA THR A 213 -11.59 -10.69 18.59
C THR A 213 -11.68 -9.18 18.36
N ALA A 214 -10.55 -8.54 18.10
CA ALA A 214 -10.50 -7.12 17.77
C ALA A 214 -10.86 -6.87 16.31
N VAL A 215 -11.45 -5.71 16.03
CA VAL A 215 -11.86 -5.31 14.68
C VAL A 215 -11.34 -3.90 14.47
N LEU A 216 -10.70 -3.68 13.34
CA LEU A 216 -10.17 -2.39 12.97
C LEU A 216 -11.08 -1.67 11.99
N PRO A 217 -11.10 -0.34 12.01
CA PRO A 217 -11.50 0.42 10.85
C PRO A 217 -10.50 0.13 9.72
N PRO A 218 -10.96 -0.51 8.65
CA PRO A 218 -10.22 -0.69 7.41
C PRO A 218 -9.97 0.63 6.65
N VAL A 219 -8.98 0.63 5.77
CA VAL A 219 -8.70 1.77 4.90
C VAL A 219 -8.10 1.26 3.60
N ALA A 220 -8.18 2.04 2.52
CA ALA A 220 -7.80 1.62 1.18
C ALA A 220 -6.53 2.36 0.71
N TYR A 221 -5.35 1.81 1.05
CA TYR A 221 -4.06 2.18 0.45
C TYR A 221 -3.13 0.97 0.32
N VAL A 222 -2.04 1.07 -0.46
CA VAL A 222 -1.04 -0.02 -0.56
C VAL A 222 -0.51 -0.47 0.81
N GLU A 223 -0.53 0.43 1.79
CA GLU A 223 -0.27 0.21 3.22
C GLU A 223 -1.06 -0.99 3.78
N CYS A 224 -2.20 -1.37 3.20
CA CYS A 224 -2.99 -2.52 3.63
C CYS A 224 -2.37 -3.86 3.27
N LEU A 225 -1.65 -3.93 2.14
CA LEU A 225 -0.82 -5.09 1.82
C LEU A 225 0.38 -5.14 2.75
N VAL A 226 1.01 -3.99 3.04
CA VAL A 226 2.11 -3.91 4.02
C VAL A 226 1.63 -4.34 5.41
N MET A 227 0.46 -3.88 5.83
CA MET A 227 -0.20 -4.27 7.08
C MET A 227 -0.40 -5.78 7.17
N LEU A 228 -0.83 -6.43 6.07
CA LEU A 228 -0.93 -7.88 5.99
C LEU A 228 0.43 -8.55 6.19
N TRP A 229 1.44 -8.13 5.43
CA TRP A 229 2.79 -8.72 5.49
C TRP A 229 3.42 -8.59 6.87
N VAL A 230 3.34 -7.40 7.47
CA VAL A 230 3.87 -7.12 8.82
C VAL A 230 3.13 -7.93 9.87
N SER A 231 1.79 -7.96 9.82
CA SER A 231 0.97 -8.71 10.78
C SER A 231 1.25 -10.21 10.70
N ALA A 232 1.25 -10.77 9.48
CA ALA A 232 1.56 -12.17 9.26
C ALA A 232 2.97 -12.52 9.73
N SER A 233 3.96 -11.64 9.47
CA SER A 233 5.34 -11.83 9.94
C SER A 233 5.44 -11.90 11.46
N VAL A 234 4.84 -10.93 12.16
CA VAL A 234 4.91 -10.84 13.63
C VAL A 234 4.11 -11.98 14.27
N PHE A 235 2.94 -12.33 13.76
CA PHE A 235 2.17 -13.46 14.28
C PHE A 235 2.90 -14.79 14.08
N CYS A 236 3.51 -15.01 12.91
CA CYS A 236 4.35 -16.19 12.67
C CYS A 236 5.56 -16.21 13.63
N PHE A 237 6.19 -15.06 13.89
CA PHE A 237 7.28 -14.96 14.86
C PHE A 237 6.82 -15.32 16.28
N VAL A 238 5.68 -14.79 16.72
CA VAL A 238 5.09 -15.10 18.03
C VAL A 238 4.74 -16.58 18.14
N ARG A 239 4.21 -17.20 17.07
CA ARG A 239 3.95 -18.65 17.00
C ARG A 239 5.24 -19.45 17.16
N TRP A 240 6.29 -19.10 16.42
CA TRP A 240 7.61 -19.70 16.56
C TRP A 240 8.17 -19.56 17.98
N ARG A 241 7.99 -18.39 18.61
CA ARG A 241 8.52 -18.10 19.96
C ARG A 241 7.95 -18.97 21.07
N VAL A 242 6.76 -19.54 20.91
CA VAL A 242 6.16 -20.42 21.92
C VAL A 242 7.02 -21.66 22.16
N ASP A 243 7.48 -22.30 21.09
CA ASP A 243 8.28 -23.52 21.14
C ASP A 243 9.78 -23.22 21.05
N ALA A 244 10.16 -21.94 21.10
CA ALA A 244 11.49 -21.50 20.70
C ALA A 244 12.62 -21.93 21.62
N ASP A 245 12.33 -22.40 22.82
CA ASP A 245 13.35 -22.81 23.77
C ASP A 245 13.66 -24.34 23.67
N GLU A 246 13.03 -25.07 22.74
CA GLU A 246 13.27 -26.51 22.51
C GLU A 246 14.45 -26.80 21.54
N PRO A 247 15.31 -27.82 21.80
CA PRO A 247 16.52 -28.10 21.01
C PRO A 247 16.29 -28.47 19.53
N ASP A 248 15.20 -29.17 19.21
CA ASP A 248 14.86 -29.68 17.85
C ASP A 248 13.63 -28.99 17.25
N MET A 249 13.42 -27.73 17.62
CA MET A 249 12.20 -27.04 17.30
C MET A 249 11.95 -26.89 15.77
N PRO A 250 10.70 -27.05 15.30
CA PRO A 250 10.36 -26.79 13.92
C PRO A 250 10.48 -25.29 13.60
N ARG A 251 11.36 -24.95 12.64
CA ARG A 251 11.60 -23.56 12.22
C ARG A 251 10.64 -23.03 11.15
N GLY A 252 9.61 -23.80 10.80
CA GLY A 252 8.65 -23.44 9.75
C GLY A 252 7.99 -22.07 9.96
N TRP A 253 7.56 -21.80 11.20
CA TRP A 253 6.98 -20.51 11.57
C TRP A 253 7.97 -19.35 11.47
N LEU A 254 9.26 -19.58 11.78
CA LEU A 254 10.31 -18.57 11.63
C LEU A 254 10.61 -18.27 10.16
N ALA A 255 10.68 -19.31 9.33
CA ALA A 255 10.85 -19.16 7.89
C ALA A 255 9.69 -18.36 7.28
N LEU A 256 8.43 -18.69 7.61
CA LEU A 256 7.26 -17.91 7.18
C LEU A 256 7.32 -16.46 7.67
N SER A 257 7.75 -16.24 8.92
CA SER A 257 7.95 -14.90 9.46
C SER A 257 8.94 -14.09 8.62
N GLY A 258 10.08 -14.70 8.24
CA GLY A 258 11.05 -14.11 7.33
C GLY A 258 10.48 -13.82 5.95
N VAL A 259 9.78 -14.79 5.32
CA VAL A 259 9.12 -14.59 4.01
C VAL A 259 8.18 -13.40 4.04
N PHE A 260 7.29 -13.30 5.03
CA PHE A 260 6.34 -12.19 5.13
C PHE A 260 7.05 -10.85 5.43
N ALA A 261 8.11 -10.84 6.24
CA ALA A 261 8.91 -9.63 6.47
C ALA A 261 9.57 -9.14 5.16
N GLY A 262 10.10 -10.08 4.37
CA GLY A 262 10.68 -9.81 3.06
C GLY A 262 9.66 -9.32 2.02
N LEU A 263 8.47 -9.92 1.98
CA LEU A 263 7.37 -9.45 1.12
C LEU A 263 6.94 -8.02 1.49
N GLY A 264 6.92 -7.70 2.79
CA GLY A 264 6.72 -6.35 3.31
C GLY A 264 7.76 -5.38 2.80
N LEU A 265 9.05 -5.68 3.02
CA LEU A 265 10.17 -4.88 2.52
C LEU A 265 10.10 -4.70 0.99
N GLY A 266 9.74 -5.76 0.28
CA GLY A 266 9.52 -5.78 -1.17
C GLY A 266 8.28 -5.00 -1.63
N THR A 267 7.47 -4.46 -0.73
CA THR A 267 6.32 -3.59 -1.03
C THR A 267 6.62 -2.13 -0.71
N LYS A 268 7.25 -1.83 0.43
CA LYS A 268 7.66 -0.48 0.84
C LYS A 268 8.87 -0.57 1.78
N TYR A 269 9.84 0.33 1.65
CA TYR A 269 11.05 0.31 2.48
C TYR A 269 10.77 0.39 3.99
N TYR A 270 9.80 1.19 4.42
CA TYR A 270 9.49 1.33 5.85
C TYR A 270 8.97 0.03 6.48
N ALA A 271 8.43 -0.91 5.69
CA ALA A 271 8.06 -2.24 6.17
C ALA A 271 9.29 -3.04 6.66
N GLY A 272 10.50 -2.68 6.22
CA GLY A 272 11.77 -3.23 6.69
C GLY A 272 12.00 -3.08 8.19
N ILE A 273 11.27 -2.19 8.88
CA ILE A 273 11.25 -2.11 10.35
C ILE A 273 10.93 -3.47 10.96
N ALA A 274 10.02 -4.26 10.35
CA ALA A 274 9.73 -5.62 10.82
C ALA A 274 10.97 -6.52 10.79
N SER A 275 11.70 -6.54 9.67
CA SER A 275 12.94 -7.31 9.52
C SER A 275 14.00 -6.87 10.52
N ILE A 276 14.15 -5.55 10.74
CA ILE A 276 15.13 -4.98 11.68
C ILE A 276 14.81 -5.40 13.13
N VAL A 277 13.57 -5.15 13.59
CA VAL A 277 13.18 -5.44 14.98
C VAL A 277 13.28 -6.93 15.28
N LEU A 278 12.75 -7.78 14.40
CA LEU A 278 12.81 -9.24 14.59
C LEU A 278 14.25 -9.78 14.48
N GLY A 279 15.04 -9.24 13.56
CA GLY A 279 16.46 -9.56 13.41
C GLY A 279 17.29 -9.22 14.66
N ILE A 280 17.06 -8.05 15.26
CA ILE A 280 17.70 -7.64 16.53
C ILE A 280 17.35 -8.62 17.66
N VAL A 281 16.10 -9.06 17.74
CA VAL A 281 15.68 -10.05 18.76
C VAL A 281 16.41 -11.39 18.56
N LEU A 282 16.55 -11.85 17.31
CA LEU A 282 17.27 -13.09 16.99
C LEU A 282 18.77 -12.95 17.30
N LEU A 283 19.38 -11.81 16.94
CA LEU A 283 20.77 -11.50 17.26
C LEU A 283 21.01 -11.49 18.78
N GLY A 284 20.12 -10.86 19.55
CA GLY A 284 20.19 -10.85 21.01
C GLY A 284 20.09 -12.25 21.61
N ARG A 285 19.20 -13.11 21.08
CA ARG A 285 19.11 -14.52 21.52
C ARG A 285 20.38 -15.31 21.20
N TRP A 286 21.00 -15.05 20.05
CA TRP A 286 22.27 -15.66 19.69
C TRP A 286 23.40 -15.19 20.63
N ALA A 287 23.52 -13.88 20.86
CA ALA A 287 24.53 -13.31 21.74
C ALA A 287 24.41 -13.82 23.18
N GLN A 288 23.19 -13.93 23.72
CA GLN A 288 22.92 -14.50 25.04
C GLN A 288 23.35 -15.98 25.12
N ALA A 289 23.01 -16.78 24.11
CA ALA A 289 23.38 -18.20 24.08
C ALA A 289 24.89 -18.41 23.88
N ALA A 290 25.57 -17.51 23.16
CA ALA A 290 27.02 -17.52 23.01
C ALA A 290 27.72 -17.16 24.32
N ALA A 291 27.21 -16.15 25.04
CA ALA A 291 27.76 -15.72 26.33
C ALA A 291 27.57 -16.76 27.45
N SER A 292 26.51 -17.58 27.39
CA SER A 292 26.26 -18.63 28.39
C SER A 292 27.14 -19.87 28.23
N GLY A 293 28.16 -19.86 27.35
CA GLY A 293 29.10 -20.96 27.15
C GLY A 293 28.56 -22.20 26.41
N GLY A 294 27.28 -22.21 26.02
CA GLY A 294 26.62 -23.33 25.37
C GLY A 294 26.78 -23.33 23.85
N THR A 295 27.83 -23.97 23.33
CA THR A 295 28.17 -23.99 21.89
C THR A 295 27.02 -24.50 20.99
N ALA A 296 26.33 -25.56 21.40
CA ALA A 296 25.19 -26.12 20.67
C ALA A 296 23.99 -25.15 20.62
N GLY A 297 23.69 -24.49 21.75
CA GLY A 297 22.63 -23.50 21.85
C GLY A 297 22.92 -22.29 20.96
N ALA A 298 24.12 -21.73 21.04
CA ALA A 298 24.56 -20.62 20.19
C ALA A 298 24.47 -20.96 18.70
N LYS A 299 24.95 -22.14 18.29
CA LYS A 299 24.85 -22.60 16.89
C LYS A 299 23.39 -22.72 16.43
N SER A 300 22.49 -23.20 17.29
CA SER A 300 21.06 -23.28 16.97
C SER A 300 20.44 -21.88 16.79
N ARG A 301 20.76 -20.92 17.66
CA ARG A 301 20.27 -19.53 17.56
C ARG A 301 20.83 -18.78 16.36
N PHE A 302 22.07 -19.06 15.99
CA PHE A 302 22.65 -18.53 14.77
C PHE A 302 21.89 -19.02 13.53
N LYS A 303 21.54 -20.31 13.49
CA LYS A 303 20.70 -20.87 12.41
C LYS A 303 19.31 -20.23 12.36
N ASP A 304 18.73 -19.88 13.51
CA ASP A 304 17.45 -19.16 13.56
C ASP A 304 17.57 -17.79 12.86
N GLY A 305 18.60 -17.01 13.23
CA GLY A 305 18.90 -15.71 12.60
C GLY A 305 19.17 -15.85 11.10
N LEU A 306 20.02 -16.80 10.70
CA LEU A 306 20.35 -17.06 9.31
C LEU A 306 19.13 -17.44 8.48
N LEU A 307 18.27 -18.34 8.99
CA LEU A 307 17.06 -18.76 8.29
C LEU A 307 16.08 -17.61 8.07
N PHE A 308 15.82 -16.83 9.12
CA PHE A 308 14.92 -15.67 9.03
C PHE A 308 15.45 -14.67 8.00
N THR A 309 16.72 -14.28 8.10
CA THR A 309 17.35 -13.34 7.17
C THR A 309 17.36 -13.88 5.75
N ALA A 310 17.70 -15.15 5.54
CA ALA A 310 17.69 -15.76 4.21
C ALA A 310 16.29 -15.73 3.57
N CYS A 311 15.24 -16.04 4.34
CA CYS A 311 13.86 -15.98 3.85
C CYS A 311 13.40 -14.54 3.56
N ALA A 312 13.73 -13.59 4.45
CA ALA A 312 13.39 -12.17 4.26
C ALA A 312 14.13 -11.57 3.06
N THR A 313 15.42 -11.87 2.92
CA THR A 313 16.21 -11.48 1.76
C THR A 313 15.63 -12.09 0.49
N ALA A 314 15.37 -13.41 0.44
CA ALA A 314 14.83 -14.04 -0.77
C ALA A 314 13.52 -13.38 -1.27
N ALA A 315 12.64 -12.97 -0.35
CA ALA A 315 11.38 -12.33 -0.70
C ALA A 315 11.47 -10.79 -0.94
N GLY A 316 12.48 -10.11 -0.42
CA GLY A 316 12.64 -8.65 -0.58
C GLY A 316 13.68 -8.23 -1.62
N LEU A 317 14.71 -9.05 -1.82
CA LEU A 317 15.88 -8.78 -2.66
C LEU A 317 15.59 -8.51 -4.15
N PRO A 318 14.55 -9.10 -4.81
CA PRO A 318 14.36 -8.90 -6.24
C PRO A 318 14.31 -7.43 -6.67
N TRP A 319 13.66 -6.57 -5.88
CA TRP A 319 13.59 -5.12 -6.14
C TRP A 319 14.91 -4.40 -5.91
N LEU A 320 15.70 -4.83 -4.91
CA LEU A 320 17.02 -4.25 -4.65
C LEU A 320 18.01 -4.59 -5.77
N ILE A 321 17.94 -5.82 -6.29
CA ILE A 321 18.71 -6.24 -7.49
C ILE A 321 18.29 -5.41 -8.70
N LYS A 322 16.98 -5.25 -8.93
CA LYS A 322 16.47 -4.41 -10.02
C LYS A 322 17.04 -3.00 -9.92
N ASN A 323 17.09 -2.41 -8.73
CA ASN A 323 17.65 -1.07 -8.56
C ASN A 323 19.17 -1.02 -8.75
N TRP A 324 19.91 -2.01 -8.22
CA TRP A 324 21.34 -2.12 -8.48
C TRP A 324 21.66 -2.11 -9.98
N ILE A 325 20.92 -2.88 -10.77
CA ILE A 325 21.12 -2.97 -12.22
C ILE A 325 20.69 -1.67 -12.92
N VAL A 326 19.52 -1.15 -12.59
CA VAL A 326 18.90 -0.03 -13.31
C VAL A 326 19.53 1.31 -12.98
N VAL A 327 19.85 1.57 -11.71
CA VAL A 327 20.28 2.88 -11.22
C VAL A 327 21.60 2.85 -10.45
N GLY A 328 22.18 1.67 -10.19
CA GLY A 328 23.48 1.53 -9.51
C GLY A 328 23.41 1.57 -7.99
N ASP A 329 22.24 1.87 -7.42
CA ASP A 329 21.99 1.97 -5.98
C ASP A 329 20.85 1.01 -5.59
N PRO A 330 21.10 -0.05 -4.79
CA PRO A 330 20.09 -1.05 -4.45
C PRO A 330 18.94 -0.49 -3.61
N VAL A 331 19.17 0.60 -2.88
CA VAL A 331 18.21 1.23 -1.96
C VAL A 331 17.90 2.67 -2.37
N PHE A 332 18.01 2.96 -3.67
CA PHE A 332 17.76 4.29 -4.23
C PHE A 332 16.41 4.89 -3.76
N PRO A 333 16.36 6.19 -3.40
CA PRO A 333 17.41 7.21 -3.48
C PRO A 333 18.25 7.38 -2.20
N PHE A 334 18.20 6.43 -1.27
CA PHE A 334 18.96 6.52 -0.02
C PHE A 334 20.42 6.17 -0.25
N PHE A 335 21.34 6.80 0.49
CA PHE A 335 22.78 6.51 0.37
C PHE A 335 23.38 6.75 -1.03
N TYR A 336 22.70 7.52 -1.89
CA TYR A 336 23.09 7.82 -3.27
C TYR A 336 24.52 8.38 -3.45
N ARG A 337 25.13 8.92 -2.38
CA ARG A 337 26.52 9.42 -2.38
C ARG A 337 27.58 8.31 -2.33
N TYR A 338 27.21 7.11 -1.90
CA TYR A 338 28.09 5.96 -1.78
C TYR A 338 28.02 5.03 -3.00
N PHE A 339 27.06 5.26 -3.90
CA PHE A 339 26.83 4.48 -5.10
C PHE A 339 27.13 5.30 -6.35
N SER A 340 27.58 4.62 -7.41
CA SER A 340 27.73 5.24 -8.73
C SER A 340 26.41 5.16 -9.46
N LEU A 341 25.72 6.29 -9.58
CA LEU A 341 24.38 6.35 -10.18
C LEU A 341 24.44 6.44 -11.70
N HIS A 342 23.50 5.78 -12.38
CA HIS A 342 23.29 5.90 -13.82
C HIS A 342 21.80 5.92 -14.17
N GLY A 343 21.47 6.46 -15.35
CA GLY A 343 20.09 6.47 -15.86
C GLY A 343 19.12 7.43 -15.15
N VAL A 344 19.58 8.16 -14.12
CA VAL A 344 18.80 9.15 -13.38
C VAL A 344 19.58 10.45 -13.23
N ASP A 345 18.89 11.58 -13.28
CA ASP A 345 19.47 12.90 -13.00
C ASP A 345 19.24 13.26 -11.52
N TRP A 346 19.96 12.57 -10.66
CA TRP A 346 19.85 12.65 -9.20
C TRP A 346 21.03 13.42 -8.59
N ALA A 347 21.05 14.73 -8.83
CA ALA A 347 22.04 15.63 -8.23
C ALA A 347 21.74 15.91 -6.74
N ALA A 348 22.74 16.42 -6.02
CA ALA A 348 22.59 16.78 -4.60
C ALA A 348 21.42 17.74 -4.32
N THR A 349 21.12 18.65 -5.25
CA THR A 349 19.99 19.59 -5.17
C THR A 349 18.64 18.90 -5.33
N ALA A 350 18.52 17.92 -6.23
CA ALA A 350 17.30 17.11 -6.39
C ALA A 350 17.07 16.23 -5.14
N ALA A 351 18.14 15.61 -4.64
CA ALA A 351 18.08 14.83 -3.40
C ALA A 351 17.66 15.70 -2.20
N GLN A 352 18.24 16.90 -2.06
CA GLN A 352 17.88 17.84 -1.00
C GLN A 352 16.40 18.20 -1.06
N ARG A 353 15.88 18.60 -2.23
CA ARG A 353 14.45 18.92 -2.40
C ARG A 353 13.55 17.75 -2.02
N TYR A 354 13.90 16.54 -2.44
CA TYR A 354 13.14 15.34 -2.07
C TYR A 354 13.12 15.11 -0.55
N PHE A 355 14.27 15.21 0.12
CA PHE A 355 14.33 15.04 1.58
C PHE A 355 13.65 16.17 2.34
N GLU A 356 13.66 17.40 1.81
CA GLU A 356 12.88 18.53 2.35
C GLU A 356 11.38 18.26 2.31
N ILE A 357 10.87 17.73 1.18
CA ILE A 357 9.47 17.32 1.05
C ILE A 357 9.14 16.16 2.02
N LEU A 358 10.04 15.19 2.19
CA LEU A 358 9.82 14.07 3.12
C LEU A 358 9.73 14.49 4.59
N VAL A 359 10.42 15.56 4.99
CA VAL A 359 10.37 16.07 6.37
C VAL A 359 9.31 17.14 6.59
N GLU A 360 8.55 17.53 5.55
CA GLU A 360 7.44 18.49 5.64
C GLU A 360 6.43 18.11 6.73
N TYR A 361 6.16 16.80 6.85
CA TYR A 361 5.24 16.24 7.85
C TYR A 361 5.94 15.74 9.13
N GLY A 362 7.26 15.89 9.21
CA GLY A 362 8.08 15.40 10.29
C GLY A 362 8.14 16.33 11.50
N HIS A 363 9.10 16.05 12.39
CA HIS A 363 9.40 16.93 13.52
C HIS A 363 9.88 18.29 13.03
N GLN A 364 9.35 19.35 13.62
CA GLN A 364 9.94 20.67 13.43
C GLN A 364 11.37 20.65 13.98
N LYS A 365 12.26 21.44 13.38
CA LYS A 365 13.67 21.47 13.78
C LYS A 365 13.79 21.79 15.28
N GLY A 366 14.38 20.87 16.04
CA GLY A 366 14.55 21.00 17.49
C GLY A 366 13.33 20.64 18.34
N SER A 367 12.19 20.23 17.76
CA SER A 367 10.97 19.90 18.52
C SER A 367 10.84 18.43 18.90
N PHE A 368 11.81 17.56 18.59
CA PHE A 368 11.68 16.10 18.77
C PHE A 368 11.15 15.69 20.16
N LEU A 369 11.79 16.16 21.25
CA LEU A 369 11.37 15.82 22.63
C LEU A 369 10.00 16.42 22.99
N LYS A 370 9.69 17.61 22.47
CA LYS A 370 8.39 18.26 22.64
C LYS A 370 7.30 17.46 21.92
N ASP A 371 7.52 17.09 20.67
CA ASP A 371 6.59 16.28 19.90
C ASP A 371 6.45 14.88 20.53
N LEU A 372 7.50 14.31 21.12
CA LEU A 372 7.46 13.01 21.79
C LEU A 372 6.50 13.04 22.98
N THR A 373 6.61 14.06 23.83
CA THR A 373 5.75 14.24 25.00
C THR A 373 4.32 14.63 24.62
N GLN A 374 4.15 15.40 23.54
CA GLN A 374 2.86 15.85 23.05
C GLN A 374 2.21 14.88 22.05
N PHE A 375 2.89 13.80 21.65
CA PHE A 375 2.43 12.91 20.56
C PHE A 375 1.00 12.42 20.76
N PRO A 376 0.58 11.95 21.95
CA PRO A 376 -0.79 11.49 22.12
C PRO A 376 -1.83 12.58 21.83
N TYR A 377 -1.55 13.82 22.23
CA TYR A 377 -2.41 14.97 21.98
C TYR A 377 -2.38 15.39 20.50
N LEU A 378 -1.19 15.43 19.89
CA LEU A 378 -1.01 15.83 18.49
C LEU A 378 -1.66 14.83 17.53
N ALA A 379 -1.52 13.52 17.79
CA ALA A 379 -2.17 12.49 17.00
C ALA A 379 -3.70 12.54 17.15
N ALA A 380 -4.22 12.92 18.32
CA ALA A 380 -5.67 13.00 18.56
C ALA A 380 -6.32 14.27 17.99
N THR A 381 -5.62 15.41 18.01
CA THR A 381 -6.20 16.73 17.72
C THR A 381 -5.67 17.37 16.43
N GLY A 382 -4.50 16.96 15.96
CA GLY A 382 -3.80 17.56 14.83
C GLY A 382 -3.17 16.52 13.91
N SER A 383 -3.86 15.39 13.69
CA SER A 383 -3.33 14.28 12.90
C SER A 383 -2.95 14.65 11.46
N THR A 384 -3.60 15.67 10.89
CA THR A 384 -3.26 16.24 9.57
C THR A 384 -1.86 16.85 9.51
N ARG A 385 -1.26 17.21 10.66
CA ARG A 385 0.15 17.63 10.76
C ARG A 385 1.10 16.55 10.27
N PHE A 386 0.74 15.28 10.44
CA PHE A 386 1.58 14.11 10.16
C PHE A 386 1.22 13.42 8.84
N GLY A 387 0.90 14.22 7.81
CA GLY A 387 0.65 13.72 6.44
C GLY A 387 -0.74 14.07 5.92
N ALA A 388 -1.03 15.37 5.77
CA ALA A 388 -2.32 15.97 5.38
C ALA A 388 -3.13 15.25 4.27
N GLY A 389 -2.47 14.48 3.39
CA GLY A 389 -3.11 13.60 2.41
C GLY A 389 -3.71 12.35 3.04
N ALA A 390 -4.97 12.46 3.47
CA ALA A 390 -5.81 11.36 3.95
C ALA A 390 -5.24 10.62 5.18
N ASP A 391 -5.27 11.30 6.33
CA ASP A 391 -5.13 10.61 7.60
C ASP A 391 -6.17 9.49 7.71
N VAL A 392 -5.61 8.30 7.83
CA VAL A 392 -6.22 7.00 7.68
C VAL A 392 -7.27 6.72 8.77
N LEU A 393 -6.99 7.17 10.00
CA LEU A 393 -7.89 6.99 11.15
C LEU A 393 -8.60 8.28 11.56
N GLY A 394 -8.14 9.43 11.08
CA GLY A 394 -8.53 10.73 11.62
C GLY A 394 -8.02 10.94 13.05
N GLY A 395 -8.09 12.20 13.52
CA GLY A 395 -7.75 12.53 14.91
C GLY A 395 -8.56 11.72 15.93
N LEU A 396 -9.84 11.43 15.63
CA LEU A 396 -10.69 10.60 16.49
C LEU A 396 -10.20 9.15 16.57
N GLY A 397 -9.85 8.52 15.45
CA GLY A 397 -9.40 7.12 15.46
C GLY A 397 -8.04 6.96 16.16
N TRP A 398 -7.11 7.89 15.95
CA TRP A 398 -5.85 7.92 16.70
C TRP A 398 -6.06 8.21 18.18
N GLY A 399 -6.93 9.16 18.52
CA GLY A 399 -7.29 9.50 19.90
C GLY A 399 -7.83 8.30 20.67
N TRP A 400 -8.78 7.55 20.10
CA TRP A 400 -9.31 6.33 20.72
C TRP A 400 -8.27 5.21 20.82
N SER A 401 -7.43 5.06 19.79
CA SER A 401 -6.33 4.08 19.80
C SER A 401 -5.35 4.35 20.95
N LEU A 402 -5.01 5.62 21.18
CA LEU A 402 -4.12 6.05 22.26
C LEU A 402 -4.81 6.01 23.62
N ALA A 403 -6.10 6.34 23.71
CA ALA A 403 -6.87 6.21 24.95
C ALA A 403 -6.92 4.75 25.46
N ALA A 404 -6.84 3.77 24.55
CA ALA A 404 -6.75 2.36 24.89
C ALA A 404 -5.36 1.92 25.38
N LEU A 405 -4.31 2.75 25.31
CA LEU A 405 -2.93 2.39 25.66
C LEU A 405 -2.79 1.84 27.09
N PRO A 406 -3.31 2.48 28.15
CA PRO A 406 -3.14 1.96 29.52
C PRO A 406 -3.74 0.58 29.71
N VAL A 407 -4.94 0.34 29.18
CA VAL A 407 -5.62 -0.95 29.27
C VAL A 407 -4.94 -2.01 28.39
N ALA A 408 -4.45 -1.63 27.20
CA ALA A 408 -3.72 -2.51 26.32
C ALA A 408 -2.42 -3.02 26.96
N VAL A 409 -1.62 -2.11 27.54
CA VAL A 409 -0.38 -2.43 28.26
C VAL A 409 -0.68 -3.35 29.45
N TRP A 410 -1.66 -2.96 30.28
CA TRP A 410 -2.04 -3.73 31.46
C TRP A 410 -2.54 -5.15 31.11
N GLY A 411 -3.38 -5.27 30.07
CA GLY A 411 -3.87 -6.56 29.60
C GLY A 411 -2.75 -7.42 29.01
N ALA A 412 -1.84 -6.82 28.25
CA ALA A 412 -0.71 -7.51 27.61
C ALA A 412 0.30 -8.05 28.62
N TRP A 413 0.52 -7.34 29.73
CA TRP A 413 1.52 -7.71 30.74
C TRP A 413 1.30 -9.10 31.35
N ARG A 414 0.06 -9.60 31.30
CA ARG A 414 -0.35 -10.89 31.88
C ARG A 414 0.02 -12.11 31.03
N LYS A 415 0.31 -11.93 29.74
CA LYS A 415 0.55 -13.02 28.79
C LYS A 415 1.87 -12.81 28.07
N ARG A 416 2.78 -13.79 28.14
CA ARG A 416 4.13 -13.69 27.53
C ARG A 416 4.07 -13.32 26.05
N SER A 417 3.17 -13.93 25.27
CA SER A 417 3.00 -13.64 23.83
C SER A 417 2.54 -12.20 23.56
N LEU A 418 1.63 -11.66 24.39
CA LEU A 418 1.16 -10.29 24.22
C LEU A 418 2.21 -9.25 24.62
N ARG A 419 3.07 -9.56 25.61
CA ARG A 419 4.24 -8.72 25.92
C ARG A 419 5.20 -8.59 24.74
N TRP A 420 5.40 -9.68 23.98
CA TRP A 420 6.21 -9.63 22.76
C TRP A 420 5.58 -8.75 21.68
N ILE A 421 4.27 -8.89 21.46
CA ILE A 421 3.55 -8.04 20.50
C ILE A 421 3.61 -6.57 20.93
N LEU A 422 3.41 -6.28 22.22
CA LEU A 422 3.55 -4.93 22.77
C LEU A 422 4.97 -4.38 22.57
N GLY A 423 6.00 -5.18 22.86
CA GLY A 423 7.40 -4.81 22.64
C GLY A 423 7.70 -4.52 21.17
N TYR A 424 7.16 -5.33 20.25
CA TYR A 424 7.26 -5.07 18.81
C TYR A 424 6.58 -3.75 18.43
N CYS A 425 5.33 -3.51 18.86
CA CYS A 425 4.61 -2.28 18.56
C CYS A 425 5.36 -1.04 19.10
N ALA A 426 5.92 -1.12 20.31
CA ALA A 426 6.71 -0.05 20.90
C ALA A 426 8.01 0.21 20.11
N ALA A 427 8.74 -0.85 19.73
CA ALA A 427 9.95 -0.72 18.91
C ALA A 427 9.66 -0.17 17.51
N HIS A 428 8.60 -0.67 16.87
CA HIS A 428 8.17 -0.19 15.56
C HIS A 428 7.77 1.28 15.62
N TRP A 429 6.97 1.66 16.61
CA TRP A 429 6.60 3.06 16.83
C TRP A 429 7.82 3.94 17.11
N ALA A 430 8.77 3.50 17.95
CA ALA A 430 9.97 4.29 18.24
C ALA A 430 10.84 4.52 17.00
N ILE A 431 11.03 3.48 16.17
CA ILE A 431 11.78 3.62 14.91
C ILE A 431 11.01 4.55 13.96
N TRP A 432 9.71 4.31 13.74
CA TRP A 432 8.87 5.19 12.90
C TRP A 432 8.90 6.65 13.37
N PHE A 433 8.78 6.89 14.68
CA PHE A 433 8.82 8.21 15.30
C PHE A 433 10.18 8.88 15.12
N SER A 434 11.27 8.12 15.03
CA SER A 434 12.59 8.66 14.71
C SER A 434 12.79 9.04 13.23
N THR A 435 11.78 8.84 12.37
CA THR A 435 11.83 9.14 10.92
C THR A 435 10.88 10.29 10.52
N GLY A 436 10.42 10.37 9.26
CA GLY A 436 9.57 11.45 8.73
C GLY A 436 8.10 11.48 9.20
N VAL A 437 7.77 10.75 10.28
CA VAL A 437 6.50 10.79 11.04
C VAL A 437 5.20 10.91 10.22
N VAL A 438 5.04 10.16 9.13
CA VAL A 438 3.76 10.12 8.41
C VAL A 438 2.84 9.07 9.05
N LEU A 439 1.67 9.47 9.56
CA LEU A 439 0.78 8.61 10.37
C LEU A 439 0.29 7.36 9.61
N ARG A 440 0.08 7.46 8.30
CA ARG A 440 -0.36 6.31 7.49
C ARG A 440 0.65 5.16 7.51
N PHE A 441 1.94 5.41 7.74
CA PHE A 441 2.94 4.35 7.85
C PHE A 441 2.85 3.59 9.18
N LEU A 442 2.20 4.16 10.20
CA LEU A 442 1.94 3.50 11.48
C LEU A 442 0.73 2.55 11.42
N VAL A 443 -0.09 2.63 10.37
CA VAL A 443 -1.29 1.80 10.17
C VAL A 443 -0.95 0.30 10.14
N VAL A 444 0.28 -0.05 9.74
CA VAL A 444 0.73 -1.44 9.59
C VAL A 444 0.76 -2.22 10.91
N ILE A 445 0.86 -1.54 12.05
CA ILE A 445 0.83 -2.19 13.37
C ILE A 445 -0.57 -2.23 13.98
N LEU A 446 -1.59 -1.67 13.32
CA LEU A 446 -2.94 -1.62 13.86
C LEU A 446 -3.51 -3.02 14.18
N PRO A 447 -3.33 -4.07 13.36
CA PRO A 447 -3.85 -5.41 13.69
C PRO A 447 -3.31 -5.95 15.01
N LEU A 448 -2.01 -5.71 15.24
CA LEU A 448 -1.32 -6.04 16.47
C LEU A 448 -1.82 -5.20 17.64
N TRP A 449 -1.99 -3.88 17.42
CA TRP A 449 -2.51 -2.95 18.42
C TRP A 449 -3.94 -3.28 18.84
N ALA A 450 -4.81 -3.57 17.88
CA ALA A 450 -6.20 -3.92 18.10
C ALA A 450 -6.31 -5.16 18.99
N LEU A 451 -5.47 -6.18 18.75
CA LEU A 451 -5.41 -7.37 19.58
C LEU A 451 -5.06 -7.05 21.05
N LEU A 452 -4.07 -6.18 21.27
CA LEU A 452 -3.67 -5.73 22.61
C LEU A 452 -4.78 -4.95 23.29
N ALA A 453 -5.37 -3.99 22.59
CA ALA A 453 -6.47 -3.16 23.09
C ALA A 453 -7.71 -3.99 23.44
N ALA A 454 -8.13 -4.92 22.57
CA ALA A 454 -9.26 -5.79 22.82
C ALA A 454 -9.05 -6.69 24.04
N ASN A 455 -7.84 -7.24 24.23
CA ASN A 455 -7.52 -8.00 25.43
C ASN A 455 -7.56 -7.15 26.71
N GLY A 456 -7.02 -5.94 26.65
CA GLY A 456 -7.07 -4.97 27.74
C GLY A 456 -8.49 -4.58 28.15
N LEU A 457 -9.29 -4.20 27.15
CA LEU A 457 -10.71 -3.86 27.33
C LEU A 457 -11.51 -5.04 27.85
N HIS A 458 -11.25 -6.26 27.37
CA HIS A 458 -11.90 -7.45 27.88
C HIS A 458 -11.51 -7.75 29.34
N ALA A 459 -10.22 -7.65 29.67
CA ALA A 459 -9.76 -7.83 31.04
C ALA A 459 -10.39 -6.79 31.99
N LEU A 460 -10.59 -5.56 31.52
CA LEU A 460 -11.25 -4.51 32.27
C LEU A 460 -12.75 -4.82 32.42
N TRP A 461 -13.42 -5.22 31.34
CA TRP A 461 -14.84 -5.61 31.32
C TRP A 461 -15.18 -6.68 32.37
N GLN A 462 -14.31 -7.68 32.53
CA GLN A 462 -14.51 -8.75 33.54
C GLN A 462 -14.40 -8.25 34.99
N ARG A 463 -13.73 -7.11 35.21
CA ARG A 463 -13.57 -6.52 36.54
C ARG A 463 -14.66 -5.52 36.88
N LEU A 464 -15.19 -4.82 35.89
CA LEU A 464 -16.22 -3.81 36.08
C LEU A 464 -17.60 -4.44 36.34
N ARG A 465 -18.39 -3.80 37.21
CA ARG A 465 -19.78 -4.17 37.52
C ARG A 465 -20.68 -2.94 37.48
N GLY A 466 -21.98 -3.16 37.30
CA GLY A 466 -23.00 -2.10 37.34
C GLY A 466 -22.72 -0.94 36.36
N GLY A 467 -22.86 0.29 36.85
CA GLY A 467 -22.71 1.52 36.04
C GLY A 467 -21.37 1.66 35.33
N TRP A 468 -20.26 1.20 35.92
CA TRP A 468 -18.93 1.27 35.27
C TRP A 468 -18.82 0.41 34.01
N ARG A 469 -19.49 -0.74 34.01
CA ARG A 469 -19.55 -1.62 32.84
C ARG A 469 -20.39 -1.00 31.73
N LEU A 470 -21.48 -0.33 32.09
CA LEU A 470 -22.29 0.46 31.16
C LEU A 470 -21.49 1.64 30.57
N LEU A 471 -20.74 2.37 31.41
CA LEU A 471 -19.87 3.47 30.95
C LEU A 471 -18.80 2.98 29.97
N LEU A 472 -18.16 1.84 30.24
CA LEU A 472 -17.21 1.25 29.30
C LEU A 472 -17.87 0.86 27.97
N ALA A 473 -19.04 0.20 28.02
CA ALA A 473 -19.80 -0.13 26.82
C ALA A 473 -20.19 1.12 26.02
N ALA A 474 -20.70 2.14 26.69
CA ALA A 474 -21.08 3.41 26.08
C ALA A 474 -19.88 4.11 25.45
N GLY A 475 -18.73 4.17 26.13
CA GLY A 475 -17.49 4.74 25.60
C GLY A 475 -17.01 4.02 24.34
N VAL A 476 -17.00 2.68 24.34
CA VAL A 476 -16.65 1.88 23.16
C VAL A 476 -17.67 2.10 22.03
N ALA A 477 -18.96 2.14 22.33
CA ALA A 477 -20.01 2.39 21.35
C ALA A 477 -19.87 3.77 20.71
N VAL A 478 -19.59 4.81 21.50
CA VAL A 478 -19.31 6.17 21.01
C VAL A 478 -18.05 6.18 20.15
N ALA A 479 -16.99 5.47 20.55
CA ALA A 479 -15.77 5.37 19.75
C ALA A 479 -16.02 4.73 18.37
N VAL A 480 -16.76 3.62 18.33
CA VAL A 480 -17.13 2.96 17.07
C VAL A 480 -18.04 3.85 16.23
N PHE A 481 -19.06 4.45 16.83
CA PHE A 481 -20.00 5.33 16.14
C PHE A 481 -19.31 6.56 15.53
N THR A 482 -18.46 7.24 16.30
CA THR A 482 -17.75 8.44 15.83
C THR A 482 -16.77 8.13 14.70
N ASN A 483 -16.05 7.01 14.76
CA ASN A 483 -15.20 6.56 13.65
C ASN A 483 -16.03 6.19 12.42
N ALA A 484 -17.13 5.46 12.59
CA ALA A 484 -18.02 5.11 11.48
C ALA A 484 -18.64 6.37 10.84
N ALA A 485 -19.10 7.33 11.65
CA ALA A 485 -19.65 8.60 11.18
C ALA A 485 -18.61 9.43 10.41
N LEU A 486 -17.38 9.53 10.92
CA LEU A 486 -16.28 10.21 10.22
C LEU A 486 -15.97 9.53 8.87
N PHE A 487 -15.90 8.20 8.86
CA PHE A 487 -15.66 7.41 7.66
C PHE A 487 -16.76 7.64 6.60
N LEU A 488 -18.03 7.54 7.00
CA LEU A 488 -19.17 7.80 6.13
C LEU A 488 -19.18 9.27 5.64
N PHE A 489 -18.87 10.22 6.53
CA PHE A 489 -18.79 11.64 6.18
C PHE A 489 -17.74 11.89 5.09
N VAL A 490 -16.52 11.35 5.24
CA VAL A 490 -15.45 11.50 4.23
C VAL A 490 -15.91 10.93 2.89
N HIS A 491 -16.49 9.72 2.87
CA HIS A 491 -16.97 9.12 1.63
C HIS A 491 -18.16 9.87 0.99
N ALA A 492 -19.03 10.45 1.81
CA ALA A 492 -20.09 11.34 1.34
C ALA A 492 -19.52 12.63 0.74
N SER A 493 -18.55 13.29 1.41
CA SER A 493 -17.88 14.50 0.89
C SER A 493 -17.09 14.23 -0.39
N VAL A 494 -16.56 13.02 -0.56
CA VAL A 494 -15.91 12.60 -1.80
C VAL A 494 -16.94 12.40 -2.94
N GLY A 495 -18.21 12.16 -2.65
CA GLY A 495 -19.23 11.78 -3.64
C GLY A 495 -19.25 10.27 -3.93
N SER A 496 -18.68 9.45 -3.04
CA SER A 496 -18.59 7.99 -3.23
C SER A 496 -19.98 7.37 -3.38
N PHE A 497 -20.92 7.74 -2.52
CA PHE A 497 -22.27 7.18 -2.53
C PHE A 497 -23.08 7.55 -3.78
N GLU A 498 -22.84 8.72 -4.37
CA GLU A 498 -23.51 9.14 -5.60
C GLU A 498 -23.13 8.23 -6.77
N VAL A 499 -21.87 7.80 -6.83
CA VAL A 499 -21.39 6.83 -7.82
C VAL A 499 -21.93 5.44 -7.54
N LEU A 500 -21.87 5.01 -6.28
CA LEU A 500 -22.31 3.66 -5.88
C LEU A 500 -23.82 3.43 -6.08
N THR A 501 -24.62 4.49 -5.93
CA THR A 501 -26.07 4.46 -6.16
C THR A 501 -26.44 4.71 -7.63
N GLY A 502 -25.46 5.00 -8.49
CA GLY A 502 -25.68 5.30 -9.91
C GLY A 502 -26.28 6.67 -10.18
N VAL A 503 -26.37 7.56 -9.17
CA VAL A 503 -26.82 8.95 -9.33
C VAL A 503 -25.84 9.75 -10.20
N VAL A 504 -24.55 9.51 -10.03
CA VAL A 504 -23.47 10.10 -10.83
C VAL A 504 -22.75 8.99 -11.59
N SER A 505 -22.63 9.16 -12.91
CA SER A 505 -21.86 8.21 -13.72
C SER A 505 -20.38 8.27 -13.40
N ARG A 506 -19.66 7.16 -13.63
CA ARG A 506 -18.20 7.09 -13.50
C ARG A 506 -17.49 8.24 -14.22
N ASP A 507 -17.86 8.52 -15.47
CA ASP A 507 -17.23 9.59 -16.26
C ASP A 507 -17.50 10.97 -15.68
N LYS A 508 -18.72 11.22 -15.22
CA LYS A 508 -19.05 12.50 -14.58
C LYS A 508 -18.28 12.68 -13.27
N PHE A 509 -18.18 11.63 -12.46
CA PHE A 509 -17.40 11.66 -11.22
C PHE A 509 -15.93 12.00 -11.49
N LEU A 510 -15.30 11.33 -12.46
CA LEU A 510 -13.90 11.57 -12.81
C LEU A 510 -13.69 12.95 -13.43
N PHE A 511 -14.62 13.40 -14.28
CA PHE A 511 -14.62 14.74 -14.83
C PHE A 511 -14.68 15.78 -13.70
N ASP A 512 -15.62 15.66 -12.76
CA ASP A 512 -15.77 16.62 -11.66
C ASP A 512 -14.57 16.61 -10.68
N LYS A 513 -13.89 15.46 -10.54
CA LYS A 513 -12.71 15.32 -9.66
C LYS A 513 -11.41 15.83 -10.26
N PHE A 514 -11.20 15.68 -11.56
CA PHE A 514 -9.89 15.87 -12.17
C PHE A 514 -9.94 16.78 -13.38
N ASP A 515 -9.26 17.92 -13.30
CA ASP A 515 -9.21 18.92 -14.36
C ASP A 515 -8.67 18.34 -15.68
N TYR A 516 -7.71 17.41 -15.62
CA TYR A 516 -7.10 16.79 -16.79
C TYR A 516 -7.94 15.68 -17.44
N TYR A 517 -9.00 15.18 -16.78
CA TYR A 517 -9.72 13.98 -17.24
C TYR A 517 -10.35 14.16 -18.62
N ALA A 518 -10.90 15.34 -18.92
CA ALA A 518 -11.47 15.65 -20.23
C ALA A 518 -10.42 15.51 -21.35
N CYS A 519 -9.21 16.00 -21.11
CA CYS A 519 -8.09 15.90 -22.03
C CYS A 519 -7.56 14.47 -22.16
N ALA A 520 -7.51 13.71 -21.05
CA ALA A 520 -7.13 12.29 -21.07
C ALA A 520 -8.12 11.44 -21.88
N ARG A 521 -9.43 11.74 -21.76
CA ARG A 521 -10.48 11.11 -22.55
C ARG A 521 -10.37 11.48 -24.03
N PHE A 522 -10.26 12.77 -24.35
CA PHE A 522 -10.05 13.22 -25.73
C PHE A 522 -8.83 12.53 -26.36
N ALA A 523 -7.72 12.49 -25.62
CA ALA A 523 -6.50 11.84 -26.07
C ALA A 523 -6.77 10.36 -26.41
N SER A 524 -7.39 9.62 -25.49
CA SER A 524 -7.74 8.21 -25.68
C SER A 524 -8.67 7.94 -26.86
N GLU A 525 -9.57 8.86 -27.20
CA GLU A 525 -10.56 8.70 -28.27
C GLU A 525 -10.09 9.19 -29.64
N ARG A 526 -9.15 10.15 -29.69
CA ARG A 526 -8.84 10.90 -30.92
C ARG A 526 -7.37 10.89 -31.33
N LEU A 527 -6.44 10.58 -30.42
CA LEU A 527 -5.01 10.57 -30.72
C LEU A 527 -4.50 9.15 -30.99
N PRO A 528 -3.51 8.98 -31.90
CA PRO A 528 -2.83 7.70 -32.10
C PRO A 528 -2.25 7.12 -30.80
N GLU A 529 -2.29 5.80 -30.65
CA GLU A 529 -1.78 5.13 -29.42
C GLU A 529 -0.28 5.35 -29.18
N GLY A 530 0.50 5.54 -30.25
CA GLY A 530 1.95 5.77 -30.18
C GLY A 530 2.34 7.22 -29.89
N ASP A 531 1.42 8.17 -29.96
CA ASP A 531 1.74 9.58 -29.78
C ASP A 531 2.03 9.91 -28.32
N LYS A 532 3.27 10.33 -28.04
CA LYS A 532 3.69 10.65 -26.68
C LYS A 532 3.18 12.04 -26.27
N ILE A 533 2.64 12.12 -25.05
CA ILE A 533 2.09 13.36 -24.47
C ILE A 533 2.99 13.88 -23.36
N LEU A 534 3.39 15.15 -23.45
CA LEU A 534 4.03 15.87 -22.36
C LEU A 534 2.95 16.53 -21.51
N VAL A 535 2.84 16.15 -20.24
CA VAL A 535 1.79 16.63 -19.33
C VAL A 535 2.37 17.69 -18.40
N VAL A 536 1.85 18.90 -18.53
CA VAL A 536 2.31 20.09 -17.82
C VAL A 536 1.26 20.56 -16.83
N GLY A 537 1.66 20.70 -15.57
CA GLY A 537 0.78 21.14 -14.49
C GLY A 537 -0.11 20.05 -13.91
N GLU A 538 0.18 18.78 -14.15
CA GLU A 538 -0.50 17.65 -13.51
C GLU A 538 0.50 16.53 -13.21
N GLN A 539 0.33 15.88 -12.05
CA GLN A 539 1.15 14.77 -11.57
C GLN A 539 0.46 13.41 -11.80
N ARG A 540 -0.87 13.41 -11.91
CA ARG A 540 -1.70 12.22 -12.07
C ARG A 540 -1.75 11.83 -13.55
N GLY A 541 -1.16 10.68 -13.87
CA GLY A 541 -1.05 10.19 -15.26
C GLY A 541 -2.01 9.03 -15.60
N PHE A 542 -2.66 8.42 -14.60
CA PHE A 542 -3.29 7.11 -14.77
C PHE A 542 -4.34 7.03 -15.88
N PHE A 543 -5.20 8.04 -16.02
CA PHE A 543 -6.25 8.02 -17.04
C PHE A 543 -5.77 8.36 -18.45
N ILE A 544 -4.49 8.71 -18.63
CA ILE A 544 -3.89 8.99 -19.94
C ILE A 544 -3.37 7.68 -20.53
N ARG A 545 -4.06 7.18 -21.56
CA ARG A 545 -3.70 5.91 -22.22
C ARG A 545 -2.47 6.01 -23.10
N GLN A 546 -2.17 7.18 -23.65
CA GLN A 546 -0.97 7.40 -24.45
C GLN A 546 0.29 7.26 -23.59
N PRO A 547 1.45 6.92 -24.18
CA PRO A 547 2.74 7.15 -23.54
C PRO A 547 2.84 8.61 -23.10
N HIS A 548 3.21 8.88 -21.87
CA HIS A 548 3.21 10.24 -21.37
C HIS A 548 4.26 10.47 -20.27
N THR A 549 4.64 11.72 -20.06
CA THR A 549 5.50 12.17 -18.96
C THR A 549 4.78 13.26 -18.19
N VAL A 550 4.67 13.10 -16.87
CA VAL A 550 3.96 14.03 -15.98
C VAL A 550 4.89 15.07 -15.37
N THR A 551 4.29 16.14 -14.86
CA THR A 551 5.00 17.10 -14.02
C THR A 551 5.29 16.45 -12.66
N THR A 552 6.46 16.72 -12.08
CA THR A 552 6.83 16.25 -10.74
C THR A 552 7.41 17.38 -9.89
N PRO A 553 7.07 17.48 -8.60
CA PRO A 553 7.70 18.40 -7.67
C PRO A 553 9.02 17.85 -7.10
N MET A 554 9.28 16.56 -7.25
CA MET A 554 10.40 15.86 -6.58
C MET A 554 11.69 15.85 -7.40
N ALA A 555 11.62 16.16 -8.69
CA ALA A 555 12.76 16.22 -9.58
C ALA A 555 12.59 17.38 -10.57
N PRO A 556 13.68 17.97 -11.11
CA PRO A 556 13.52 19.05 -12.06
C PRO A 556 12.89 18.55 -13.36
N ASN A 557 11.81 19.22 -13.76
CA ASN A 557 10.95 18.81 -14.86
C ASN A 557 11.64 18.84 -16.22
N ARG A 558 11.41 17.82 -17.05
CA ARG A 558 12.00 17.69 -18.39
C ARG A 558 11.73 18.91 -19.25
N PHE A 559 10.49 19.37 -19.30
CA PHE A 559 10.07 20.49 -20.15
C PHE A 559 10.77 21.80 -19.77
N VAL A 560 11.12 21.98 -18.49
CA VAL A 560 11.92 23.13 -18.00
C VAL A 560 13.38 22.97 -18.38
N LYS A 561 13.97 21.79 -18.16
CA LYS A 561 15.39 21.53 -18.49
C LYS A 561 15.68 21.74 -19.97
N VAL A 562 14.82 21.21 -20.83
CA VAL A 562 15.00 21.31 -22.29
C VAL A 562 14.80 22.76 -22.73
N ALA A 563 13.83 23.50 -22.18
CA ALA A 563 13.61 24.91 -22.50
C ALA A 563 14.82 25.78 -22.10
N ASN A 564 15.37 25.57 -20.91
CA ASN A 564 16.53 26.32 -20.42
C ASN A 564 17.79 26.13 -21.28
N ARG A 565 17.94 24.97 -21.93
CA ARG A 565 19.09 24.63 -22.78
C ARG A 565 18.88 24.93 -24.26
N SER A 566 17.64 25.20 -24.68
CA SER A 566 17.33 25.45 -26.07
C SER A 566 17.67 26.89 -26.45
N GLU A 567 18.18 27.08 -27.66
CA GLU A 567 18.53 28.41 -28.18
C GLU A 567 17.28 29.24 -28.51
N ASN A 568 16.22 28.58 -28.98
CA ASN A 568 14.97 29.23 -29.38
C ASN A 568 13.80 28.22 -29.33
N ALA A 569 12.58 28.72 -29.58
CA ALA A 569 11.35 27.92 -29.57
C ALA A 569 11.30 26.82 -30.64
N ALA A 570 11.98 26.99 -31.78
CA ALA A 570 12.03 25.96 -32.83
C ALA A 570 12.89 24.78 -32.37
N ALA A 571 14.11 25.06 -31.90
CA ALA A 571 15.01 24.05 -31.35
C ALA A 571 14.37 23.29 -30.18
N TYR A 572 13.60 23.98 -29.33
CA TYR A 572 12.84 23.34 -28.25
C TYR A 572 11.76 22.39 -28.78
N ALA A 573 10.97 22.82 -29.77
CA ALA A 573 9.94 21.98 -30.38
C ALA A 573 10.54 20.75 -31.08
N ASP A 574 11.64 20.93 -31.81
CA ASP A 574 12.36 19.87 -32.50
C ASP A 574 12.92 18.86 -31.49
N ALA A 575 13.54 19.31 -30.40
CA ALA A 575 14.03 18.43 -29.33
C ALA A 575 12.91 17.59 -28.71
N LEU A 576 11.74 18.18 -28.44
CA LEU A 576 10.58 17.42 -27.95
C LEU A 576 10.08 16.39 -28.98
N ARG A 577 10.09 16.76 -30.27
CA ARG A 577 9.63 15.88 -31.35
C ARG A 577 10.59 14.74 -31.63
N GLU A 578 11.89 14.96 -31.55
CA GLU A 578 12.93 13.93 -31.64
C GLU A 578 12.75 12.86 -30.56
N GLU A 579 12.28 13.25 -29.37
CA GLU A 579 11.97 12.34 -28.26
C GLU A 579 10.58 11.69 -28.34
N GLY A 580 9.87 11.91 -29.45
CA GLY A 580 8.56 11.33 -29.73
C GLY A 580 7.38 12.10 -29.17
N TYR A 581 7.57 13.22 -28.47
CA TYR A 581 6.43 14.05 -28.04
C TYR A 581 5.76 14.68 -29.26
N ARG A 582 4.46 14.44 -29.40
CA ARG A 582 3.62 15.02 -30.47
C ARG A 582 2.59 15.98 -29.92
N HIS A 583 2.24 15.80 -28.65
CA HIS A 583 1.20 16.57 -27.98
C HIS A 583 1.66 17.08 -26.62
N LEU A 584 1.09 18.22 -26.23
CA LEU A 584 1.23 18.82 -24.91
C LEU A 584 -0.16 18.87 -24.26
N LEU A 585 -0.29 18.36 -23.04
CA LEU A 585 -1.49 18.50 -22.23
C LEU A 585 -1.18 19.47 -21.09
N ILE A 586 -1.89 20.59 -21.03
CA ILE A 586 -1.75 21.57 -19.94
C ILE A 586 -2.96 21.48 -19.03
N SER A 587 -2.74 21.26 -17.72
CA SER A 587 -3.75 21.41 -16.68
C SER A 587 -3.57 22.76 -15.99
N HIS A 588 -4.52 23.67 -16.16
CA HIS A 588 -4.34 25.09 -15.84
C HIS A 588 -4.39 25.36 -14.34
N ARG A 589 -5.42 24.86 -13.65
CA ARG A 589 -5.63 25.11 -12.22
C ARG A 589 -4.61 24.36 -11.37
N GLU A 590 -4.41 23.07 -11.66
CA GLU A 590 -3.41 22.29 -10.95
C GLU A 590 -2.00 22.80 -11.26
N GLY A 591 -1.72 23.22 -12.50
CA GLY A 591 -0.46 23.86 -12.86
C GLY A 591 -0.15 25.07 -12.00
N ARG A 592 -1.09 26.01 -11.84
CA ARG A 592 -0.91 27.16 -10.92
C ARG A 592 -0.58 26.71 -9.50
N ARG A 593 -1.36 25.77 -8.93
CA ARG A 593 -1.10 25.25 -7.58
C ARG A 593 0.31 24.67 -7.45
N LEU A 594 0.75 23.88 -8.43
CA LEU A 594 2.09 23.28 -8.42
C LEU A 594 3.21 24.31 -8.61
N GLY A 595 2.97 25.33 -9.43
CA GLY A 595 3.88 26.46 -9.61
C GLY A 595 4.07 27.24 -8.31
N ASP A 596 2.96 27.63 -7.69
CA ASP A 596 2.95 28.46 -6.48
C ASP A 596 3.51 27.72 -5.25
N GLN A 597 3.16 26.43 -5.09
CA GLN A 597 3.53 25.66 -3.89
C GLN A 597 4.90 24.99 -4.00
N TYR A 598 5.28 24.50 -5.18
CA TYR A 598 6.47 23.65 -5.35
C TYR A 598 7.47 24.18 -6.38
N GLY A 599 7.19 25.31 -7.04
CA GLY A 599 8.12 25.90 -7.99
C GLY A 599 8.38 25.01 -9.21
N VAL A 600 7.42 24.22 -9.69
CA VAL A 600 7.68 23.25 -10.77
C VAL A 600 8.09 23.88 -12.11
N PHE A 601 7.91 25.20 -12.26
CA PHE A 601 8.19 26.04 -13.44
C PHE A 601 9.43 26.94 -13.29
N HIS A 602 10.50 26.50 -12.63
CA HIS A 602 11.75 27.27 -12.50
C HIS A 602 12.53 27.40 -13.82
N PHE A 603 12.02 28.21 -14.75
CA PHE A 603 12.74 28.58 -15.96
C PHE A 603 13.84 29.61 -15.65
N SER A 604 14.96 29.49 -16.38
CA SER A 604 15.91 30.60 -16.56
C SER A 604 15.26 31.71 -17.39
N GLU A 605 15.85 32.92 -17.43
CA GLU A 605 15.35 33.99 -18.30
C GLU A 605 15.25 33.55 -19.76
N ASN A 606 16.28 32.88 -20.28
CA ASN A 606 16.26 32.27 -21.61
C ASN A 606 15.14 31.24 -21.74
N GLY A 607 15.05 30.29 -20.80
CA GLY A 607 14.02 29.23 -20.86
C GLY A 607 12.60 29.77 -20.78
N ALA A 608 12.37 30.86 -20.05
CA ALA A 608 11.08 31.52 -19.97
C ALA A 608 10.71 32.19 -21.30
N ALA A 609 11.68 32.84 -21.96
CA ALA A 609 11.51 33.41 -23.29
C ALA A 609 11.22 32.32 -24.33
N VAL A 610 11.99 31.23 -24.33
CA VAL A 610 11.80 30.06 -25.19
C VAL A 610 10.43 29.43 -24.97
N TRP A 611 10.04 29.18 -23.72
CA TRP A 611 8.75 28.58 -23.38
C TRP A 611 7.58 29.46 -23.83
N THR A 612 7.70 30.78 -23.64
CA THR A 612 6.68 31.75 -24.05
C THR A 612 6.51 31.77 -25.58
N ALA A 613 7.62 31.86 -26.32
CA ALA A 613 7.60 31.81 -27.78
C ALA A 613 7.09 30.47 -28.31
N PHE A 614 7.51 29.34 -27.71
CA PHE A 614 6.99 28.01 -28.03
C PHE A 614 5.48 27.91 -27.83
N SER A 615 4.98 28.38 -26.68
CA SER A 615 3.56 28.33 -26.34
C SER A 615 2.70 29.15 -27.31
N LYS A 616 3.27 30.23 -27.87
CA LYS A 616 2.59 31.12 -28.82
C LYS A 616 2.65 30.61 -30.27
N ASP A 617 3.84 30.21 -30.72
CA ASP A 617 4.12 30.05 -32.15
C ASP A 617 4.19 28.58 -32.59
N ARG A 618 4.40 27.64 -31.65
CA ARG A 618 4.63 26.21 -31.94
C ARG A 618 3.54 25.28 -31.41
N LEU A 619 2.54 25.79 -30.70
CA LEU A 619 1.41 25.01 -30.22
C LEU A 619 0.13 25.32 -31.00
N ARG A 620 -0.60 24.27 -31.41
CA ARG A 620 -1.97 24.39 -31.93
C ARG A 620 -2.93 23.65 -31.01
N ALA A 621 -3.87 24.36 -30.39
CA ALA A 621 -4.93 23.72 -29.62
C ALA A 621 -5.73 22.77 -30.53
N VAL A 622 -5.84 21.51 -30.11
CA VAL A 622 -6.64 20.47 -30.78
C VAL A 622 -7.84 20.06 -29.95
N PHE A 623 -7.81 20.35 -28.65
CA PHE A 623 -8.94 20.18 -27.74
C PHE A 623 -8.80 21.17 -26.58
N ASP A 624 -9.92 21.75 -26.16
CA ASP A 624 -9.98 22.64 -25.00
C ASP A 624 -11.16 22.27 -24.10
N SER A 625 -10.89 22.13 -22.81
CA SER A 625 -11.88 22.05 -21.75
C SER A 625 -11.78 23.33 -20.91
N PRO A 626 -12.63 24.33 -21.16
CA PRO A 626 -12.47 25.68 -20.62
C PRO A 626 -12.21 25.71 -19.12
N GLY A 627 -11.16 26.43 -18.72
CA GLY A 627 -10.77 26.62 -17.32
C GLY A 627 -10.14 25.40 -16.63
N ARG A 628 -10.04 24.25 -17.31
CA ARG A 628 -9.54 22.99 -16.73
C ARG A 628 -8.25 22.52 -17.40
N CYS A 629 -8.34 22.08 -18.67
CA CYS A 629 -7.20 21.55 -19.39
C CYS A 629 -7.31 21.79 -20.90
N THR A 630 -6.17 21.78 -21.59
CA THR A 630 -6.09 21.95 -23.05
C THR A 630 -5.07 20.97 -23.62
N VAL A 631 -5.36 20.36 -24.77
CA VAL A 631 -4.42 19.54 -25.54
C VAL A 631 -3.97 20.32 -26.76
N TYR A 632 -2.65 20.40 -26.94
CA TYR A 632 -2.01 21.05 -28.07
C TYR A 632 -1.24 20.04 -28.91
N ALA A 633 -1.26 20.18 -30.23
CA ALA A 633 -0.31 19.55 -31.14
C ALA A 633 0.95 20.41 -31.26
N ILE A 634 2.12 19.77 -31.23
CA ILE A 634 3.43 20.42 -31.37
C ILE A 634 3.79 20.54 -32.85
N ARG A 635 3.90 21.77 -33.35
CA ARG A 635 4.19 22.07 -34.75
C ARG A 635 5.67 21.97 -35.10
#